data_AF-A0A8H7TYF1-F1
#
_entry.id   AF-A0A8H7TYF1-F1
#
_cell.length_a   1.000
_cell.length_b   1.000
_cell.length_c   1.000
_cell.angle_alpha   90.00
_cell.angle_beta   90.00
_cell.angle_gamma   90.00
#
_symmetry.space_group_name_H-M   'P 1'
#
loop_
_entity.id
_entity.type
_entity.pdbx_description
1 polymer ?
#
loop_
_entity_poly.entity_id
_entity_poly.type
_entity_poly.pdbx_seq_one_letter_code
_entity_poly.pdbx_strand_id
1 'polypeptide(L)'
;MDPKTIAENWLHTFGLAAYKGDVAAVVETFAQDGFLRDLLVFTWDLRTLAGHDKITAHLGPTLAPAHLSHFALDISPALAPEFITDGPFAGGVGAGFVFDMPRRRGQGYVRLLRDATTGAWRAVAVCVLVAELKGHEERGPEPGVYVAALYSGIQPKRKCADARTVGAGQSGLNAAARLEQLSVPTLVVEKAARVGDQWRARYPTLSLHSIRNFSHLAYQAFPSTWPEFAPRDKMADWLEQYTVTQDLIVWTSSKIMPGAQYDPASQRWSVTVNRNGTHVTLQPAHIVCAIGSTGPPHIPDVADQDVFRGKVMHSGAYAGGQPFVGRHAVVVGACQSSADICQDLAFRGAASVTMVQRSSTCVVDITTPTGDERAGYPVGLPTEAADMRNFSVPLKLARREALKANAAKWERERVVHAKLKTSGLKLNMGRDGSGPLFLAYERLGGTRMSTQFSAGWDVGLADYIESGRVKVKQGVELKRFTADGVTFTDDSTLKADLVLFATGWRDVRENLKEIFGNEVIDTAGPAWGLDDEDEICGCFRPTGYPGFWYCMGDLATVRFGSRQLTSHNKPFIVDVTNYYISVHTSARSQDCKEVYGHDNLTAVGVDHFRGQASRHIESVPSVYHDARTDIAERALMHEELNRLEKEVADLLHQ
;
A
#
# COMPACT_ATOMS: atom_id res chain seq x y z
N MET A 1 -0.49 25.57 -31.12
CA MET A 1 -0.06 25.93 -29.75
C MET A 1 0.68 24.72 -29.21
N ASP A 2 1.90 24.91 -28.73
CA ASP A 2 2.70 23.84 -28.13
C ASP A 2 2.09 23.44 -26.75
N PRO A 3 2.40 22.23 -26.23
CA PRO A 3 1.76 21.72 -25.01
C PRO A 3 2.11 22.54 -23.77
N LYS A 4 3.31 23.15 -23.74
CA LYS A 4 3.74 24.00 -22.63
C LYS A 4 2.87 25.25 -22.54
N THR A 5 2.70 25.99 -23.64
CA THR A 5 1.83 27.18 -23.68
C THR A 5 0.38 26.84 -23.29
N ILE A 6 -0.14 25.68 -23.71
CA ILE A 6 -1.49 25.23 -23.32
C ILE A 6 -1.58 25.04 -21.80
N ALA A 7 -0.62 24.32 -21.22
CA ALA A 7 -0.58 24.04 -19.79
C ALA A 7 -0.34 25.31 -18.95
N GLU A 8 0.54 26.21 -19.38
CA GLU A 8 0.82 27.49 -18.71
C GLU A 8 -0.42 28.38 -18.65
N ASN A 9 -1.14 28.53 -19.78
CA ASN A 9 -2.35 29.35 -19.83
C ASN A 9 -3.44 28.81 -18.90
N TRP A 10 -3.64 27.49 -18.88
CA TRP A 10 -4.59 26.86 -17.98
C TRP A 10 -4.15 27.02 -16.52
N LEU A 11 -2.89 26.71 -16.19
CA LEU A 11 -2.36 26.77 -14.83
C LEU A 11 -2.37 28.19 -14.27
N HIS A 12 -2.09 29.21 -15.10
CA HIS A 12 -2.20 30.61 -14.69
C HIS A 12 -3.64 30.96 -14.30
N THR A 13 -4.62 30.55 -15.10
CA THR A 13 -6.04 30.80 -14.84
C THR A 13 -6.52 30.07 -13.58
N PHE A 14 -6.23 28.77 -13.49
CA PHE A 14 -6.56 27.93 -12.34
C PHE A 14 -5.88 28.44 -11.06
N GLY A 15 -4.57 28.72 -11.12
CA GLY A 15 -3.77 29.16 -9.98
C GLY A 15 -4.19 30.54 -9.47
N LEU A 16 -4.53 31.48 -10.36
CA LEU A 16 -5.03 32.80 -9.97
C LEU A 16 -6.40 32.71 -9.29
N ALA A 17 -7.31 31.89 -9.83
CA ALA A 17 -8.62 31.66 -9.24
C ALA A 17 -8.49 30.98 -7.86
N ALA A 18 -7.64 29.96 -7.77
CA ALA A 18 -7.37 29.24 -6.53
C ALA A 18 -6.75 30.16 -5.45
N TYR A 19 -5.78 31.00 -5.83
CA TYR A 19 -5.16 31.97 -4.93
C TYR A 19 -6.16 33.01 -4.39
N LYS A 20 -7.08 33.48 -5.24
CA LYS A 20 -8.14 34.42 -4.85
C LYS A 20 -9.26 33.79 -4.02
N GLY A 21 -9.32 32.46 -3.95
CA GLY A 21 -10.45 31.75 -3.36
C GLY A 21 -11.73 31.82 -4.19
N ASP A 22 -11.61 32.07 -5.51
CA ASP A 22 -12.76 32.17 -6.41
C ASP A 22 -13.16 30.79 -6.94
N VAL A 23 -14.13 30.16 -6.26
CA VAL A 23 -14.59 28.81 -6.58
C VAL A 23 -15.22 28.73 -7.96
N ALA A 24 -15.98 29.73 -8.39
CA ALA A 24 -16.64 29.73 -9.69
C ALA A 24 -15.60 29.75 -10.81
N ALA A 25 -14.61 30.65 -10.71
CA ALA A 25 -13.53 30.74 -11.68
C ALA A 25 -12.66 29.47 -11.71
N VAL A 26 -12.43 28.80 -10.57
CA VAL A 26 -11.73 27.50 -10.55
C VAL A 26 -12.53 26.46 -11.32
N VAL A 27 -13.83 26.34 -11.05
CA VAL A 27 -14.71 25.33 -11.65
C VAL A 27 -14.84 25.52 -13.17
N GLU A 28 -14.87 26.77 -13.66
CA GLU A 28 -14.89 27.08 -15.10
C GLU A 28 -13.65 26.59 -15.87
N THR A 29 -12.54 26.31 -15.18
CA THR A 29 -11.33 25.72 -15.81
C THR A 29 -11.48 24.22 -16.11
N PHE A 30 -12.50 23.56 -15.55
CA PHE A 30 -12.81 22.15 -15.77
C PHE A 30 -13.82 21.99 -16.90
N ALA A 31 -13.77 20.85 -17.57
CA ALA A 31 -14.88 20.40 -18.41
C ALA A 31 -16.13 20.19 -17.54
N GLN A 32 -17.33 20.28 -18.14
CA GLN A 32 -18.60 20.13 -17.40
C GLN A 32 -18.67 18.80 -16.62
N ASP A 33 -18.12 17.74 -17.22
CA ASP A 33 -18.00 16.39 -16.68
C ASP A 33 -16.57 16.08 -16.17
N GLY A 34 -15.79 17.12 -15.90
CA GLY A 34 -14.42 17.03 -15.41
C GLY A 34 -14.35 16.55 -13.95
N PHE A 35 -13.15 16.13 -13.55
CA PHE A 35 -12.91 15.56 -12.23
C PHE A 35 -11.84 16.33 -11.46
N LEU A 36 -12.06 16.54 -10.16
CA LEU A 36 -11.04 16.92 -9.19
C LEU A 36 -10.78 15.73 -8.26
N ARG A 37 -9.55 15.23 -8.26
CA ARG A 37 -9.07 14.25 -7.29
C ARG A 37 -8.20 14.97 -6.26
N ASP A 38 -8.66 14.99 -5.02
CA ASP A 38 -8.01 15.64 -3.88
C ASP A 38 -7.40 14.59 -2.96
N LEU A 39 -6.07 14.59 -2.88
CA LEU A 39 -5.30 13.71 -2.02
C LEU A 39 -4.63 14.55 -0.92
N LEU A 40 -5.41 14.90 0.10
CA LEU A 40 -4.98 15.59 1.33
C LEU A 40 -4.80 17.11 1.24
N VAL A 41 -5.20 17.75 0.15
CA VAL A 41 -4.96 19.18 -0.06
C VAL A 41 -6.02 20.01 0.65
N PHE A 42 -7.30 19.76 0.36
CA PHE A 42 -8.40 20.54 0.93
C PHE A 42 -8.97 19.90 2.20
N THR A 43 -8.99 18.57 2.25
CA THR A 43 -9.37 17.78 3.42
C THR A 43 -8.22 16.85 3.82
N TRP A 44 -8.26 16.25 5.02
CA TRP A 44 -7.31 15.17 5.40
C TRP A 44 -7.83 13.79 4.98
N ASP A 45 -8.35 13.72 3.76
CA ASP A 45 -8.97 12.53 3.21
C ASP A 45 -8.71 12.42 1.70
N LEU A 46 -8.96 11.25 1.12
CA LEU A 46 -8.86 11.02 -0.33
C LEU A 46 -10.25 11.16 -0.94
N ARG A 47 -10.41 12.08 -1.89
CA ARG A 47 -11.72 12.46 -2.45
C ARG A 47 -11.65 12.52 -3.97
N THR A 48 -12.70 12.02 -4.64
CA THR A 48 -12.85 12.13 -6.10
C THR A 48 -14.19 12.78 -6.43
N LEU A 49 -14.12 13.99 -7.00
CA LEU A 49 -15.26 14.85 -7.23
C LEU A 49 -15.55 14.93 -8.73
N ALA A 50 -16.73 14.48 -9.13
CA ALA A 50 -17.16 14.44 -10.53
C ALA A 50 -18.15 15.58 -10.82
N GLY A 51 -17.80 16.44 -11.78
CA GLY A 51 -18.64 17.52 -12.28
C GLY A 51 -18.61 18.78 -11.41
N HIS A 52 -19.06 19.88 -12.02
CA HIS A 52 -19.00 21.23 -11.44
C HIS A 52 -19.70 21.34 -10.08
N ASP A 53 -20.86 20.71 -9.90
CA ASP A 53 -21.64 20.81 -8.65
C ASP A 53 -20.87 20.25 -7.44
N LYS A 54 -20.29 19.05 -7.59
CA LYS A 54 -19.51 18.40 -6.52
C LYS A 54 -18.21 19.14 -6.23
N ILE A 55 -17.55 19.64 -7.27
CA ILE A 55 -16.32 20.44 -7.12
C ILE A 55 -16.63 21.74 -6.39
N THR A 56 -17.70 22.45 -6.78
CA THR A 56 -18.15 23.69 -6.14
C THR A 56 -18.48 23.47 -4.67
N ALA A 57 -19.24 22.41 -4.35
CA ALA A 57 -19.62 22.09 -2.98
C ALA A 57 -18.41 21.78 -2.08
N HIS A 58 -17.40 21.08 -2.60
CA HIS A 58 -16.18 20.76 -1.85
C HIS A 58 -15.27 21.97 -1.67
N LEU A 59 -15.05 22.76 -2.74
CA LEU A 59 -14.16 23.92 -2.72
C LEU A 59 -14.74 25.13 -1.97
N GLY A 60 -16.07 25.29 -1.95
CA GLY A 60 -16.77 26.37 -1.23
C GLY A 60 -16.21 26.66 0.17
N PRO A 61 -16.22 25.67 1.09
CA PRO A 61 -15.70 25.86 2.43
C PRO A 61 -14.19 25.67 2.58
N THR A 62 -13.48 25.11 1.59
CA THR A 62 -12.10 24.62 1.77
C THR A 62 -11.03 25.37 0.96
N LEU A 63 -11.39 26.03 -0.14
CA LEU A 63 -10.43 26.64 -1.05
C LEU A 63 -9.68 27.81 -0.39
N ALA A 64 -10.41 28.75 0.20
CA ALA A 64 -9.79 29.92 0.85
C ALA A 64 -8.91 29.54 2.06
N PRO A 65 -9.33 28.63 2.98
CA PRO A 65 -8.47 28.15 4.07
C PRO A 65 -7.21 27.38 3.62
N ALA A 66 -7.20 26.81 2.41
CA ALA A 66 -6.06 26.06 1.90
C ALA A 66 -4.86 26.98 1.56
N HIS A 67 -5.10 28.27 1.29
CA HIS A 67 -4.08 29.28 0.98
C HIS A 67 -3.07 28.81 -0.09
N LEU A 68 -3.58 28.30 -1.22
CA LEU A 68 -2.76 27.82 -2.32
C LEU A 68 -2.06 29.00 -3.00
N SER A 69 -0.76 28.86 -3.28
CA SER A 69 0.05 29.93 -3.87
C SER A 69 1.20 29.34 -4.70
N HIS A 70 1.94 30.21 -5.40
CA HIS A 70 3.18 29.85 -6.13
C HIS A 70 3.03 28.64 -7.06
N PHE A 71 1.98 28.64 -7.89
CA PHE A 71 1.79 27.60 -8.91
C PHE A 71 2.88 27.68 -9.98
N ALA A 72 3.51 26.54 -10.26
CA ALA A 72 4.51 26.41 -11.32
C ALA A 72 4.38 25.05 -12.01
N LEU A 73 4.64 25.01 -13.32
CA LEU A 73 4.71 23.73 -14.03
C LEU A 73 5.91 22.93 -13.56
N ASP A 74 5.73 21.61 -13.47
CA ASP A 74 6.82 20.68 -13.28
C ASP A 74 7.58 20.57 -14.60
N ILE A 75 8.84 21.03 -14.61
CA ILE A 75 9.70 21.01 -15.80
C ILE A 75 10.60 19.77 -15.84
N SER A 76 10.46 18.84 -14.88
CA SER A 76 11.20 17.58 -14.94
C SER A 76 10.80 16.82 -16.20
N PRO A 77 11.74 16.17 -16.90
CA PRO A 77 11.43 15.46 -18.15
C PRO A 77 10.30 14.43 -18.04
N ALA A 78 10.06 13.91 -16.83
CA ALA A 78 9.07 12.89 -16.57
C ALA A 78 7.64 13.44 -16.33
N LEU A 79 7.48 14.74 -16.02
CA LEU A 79 6.17 15.36 -15.76
C LEU A 79 5.94 16.67 -16.53
N ALA A 80 6.89 17.05 -17.39
CA ALA A 80 6.78 18.19 -18.28
C ALA A 80 5.53 18.12 -19.18
N PRO A 81 4.97 19.27 -19.60
CA PRO A 81 3.82 19.30 -20.49
C PRO A 81 4.08 18.57 -21.81
N GLU A 82 3.23 17.61 -22.13
CA GLU A 82 3.32 16.83 -23.36
C GLU A 82 1.94 16.56 -23.97
N PHE A 83 1.90 16.36 -25.29
CA PHE A 83 0.71 15.81 -25.93
C PHE A 83 0.57 14.34 -25.55
N ILE A 84 -0.63 13.97 -25.11
CA ILE A 84 -0.97 12.57 -24.87
C ILE A 84 -1.14 11.91 -26.23
N THR A 85 -0.29 10.93 -26.53
CA THR A 85 -0.28 10.24 -27.84
C THR A 85 -1.25 9.08 -27.91
N ASP A 86 -1.48 8.42 -26.77
CA ASP A 86 -2.17 7.13 -26.71
C ASP A 86 -3.25 7.10 -25.64
N GLY A 87 -4.17 6.14 -25.80
CA GLY A 87 -5.26 5.91 -24.88
C GLY A 87 -6.42 6.92 -25.03
N PRO A 88 -7.35 6.94 -24.06
CA PRO A 88 -8.62 7.67 -24.20
C PRO A 88 -8.48 9.19 -24.17
N PHE A 89 -7.31 9.70 -23.78
CA PHE A 89 -7.01 11.14 -23.74
C PHE A 89 -6.09 11.56 -24.89
N ALA A 90 -5.91 10.72 -25.91
CA ALA A 90 -5.09 11.03 -27.07
C ALA A 90 -5.52 12.34 -27.73
N GLY A 91 -4.54 13.18 -28.09
CA GLY A 91 -4.74 14.54 -28.58
C GLY A 91 -4.95 15.58 -27.47
N GLY A 92 -5.01 15.16 -26.21
CA GLY A 92 -4.98 16.02 -25.03
C GLY A 92 -3.57 16.49 -24.65
N VAL A 93 -3.49 17.32 -23.61
CA VAL A 93 -2.22 17.73 -22.97
C VAL A 93 -2.19 17.21 -21.53
N GLY A 94 -1.13 16.52 -21.16
CA GLY A 94 -0.83 16.14 -19.78
C GLY A 94 0.27 17.02 -19.21
N ALA A 95 0.15 17.49 -17.97
CA ALA A 95 1.19 18.30 -17.33
C ALA A 95 1.19 18.14 -15.81
N GLY A 96 2.38 17.96 -15.23
CA GLY A 96 2.60 18.09 -13.79
C GLY A 96 2.74 19.56 -13.39
N PHE A 97 2.39 19.87 -12.16
CA PHE A 97 2.59 21.19 -11.56
C PHE A 97 2.82 21.06 -10.05
N VAL A 98 3.38 22.11 -9.45
CA VAL A 98 3.60 22.23 -8.02
C VAL A 98 2.95 23.51 -7.50
N PHE A 99 2.67 23.55 -6.21
CA PHE A 99 2.12 24.71 -5.53
C PHE A 99 2.49 24.70 -4.05
N ASP A 100 2.44 25.87 -3.42
CA ASP A 100 2.75 26.06 -2.01
C ASP A 100 1.51 26.25 -1.16
N MET A 101 1.59 25.73 0.07
CA MET A 101 0.66 25.98 1.16
C MET A 101 1.45 26.42 2.41
N PRO A 102 0.81 27.03 3.43
CA PRO A 102 1.52 27.52 4.62
C PRO A 102 2.35 26.47 5.35
N ARG A 103 1.89 25.20 5.41
CA ARG A 103 2.58 24.11 6.13
C ARG A 103 2.92 22.90 5.25
N ARG A 104 2.65 22.98 3.95
CA ARG A 104 2.72 21.83 3.03
C ARG A 104 3.23 22.30 1.68
N ARG A 105 3.83 21.37 0.94
CA ARG A 105 4.07 21.54 -0.51
C ARG A 105 3.13 20.61 -1.25
N GLY A 106 2.49 21.15 -2.28
CA GLY A 106 1.56 20.43 -3.11
C GLY A 106 2.18 20.06 -4.45
N GLN A 107 1.74 18.93 -4.98
CA GLN A 107 2.00 18.51 -6.35
C GLN A 107 0.66 18.20 -7.02
N GLY A 108 0.56 18.43 -8.31
CA GLY A 108 -0.61 18.10 -9.08
C GLY A 108 -0.29 17.61 -10.47
N TYR A 109 -1.28 16.98 -11.10
CA TYR A 109 -1.21 16.54 -12.48
C TYR A 109 -2.55 16.83 -13.15
N VAL A 110 -2.51 17.53 -14.29
CA VAL A 110 -3.68 17.90 -15.06
C VAL A 110 -3.69 17.20 -16.41
N ARG A 111 -4.91 16.83 -16.84
CA ARG A 111 -5.20 16.42 -18.22
C ARG A 111 -6.18 17.41 -18.84
N LEU A 112 -5.76 18.03 -19.92
CA LEU A 112 -6.53 19.00 -20.68
C LEU A 112 -7.00 18.37 -21.99
N LEU A 113 -8.29 18.49 -22.27
CA LEU A 113 -8.83 18.24 -23.61
C LEU A 113 -9.31 19.55 -24.22
N ARG A 114 -9.27 19.59 -25.54
CA ARG A 114 -9.83 20.70 -26.30
C ARG A 114 -11.33 20.50 -26.44
N ASP A 115 -12.10 21.43 -25.92
CA ASP A 115 -13.54 21.47 -26.09
C ASP A 115 -13.88 21.69 -27.57
N ALA A 116 -14.67 20.79 -28.16
CA ALA A 116 -14.99 20.83 -29.58
C ALA A 116 -15.90 22.01 -29.98
N THR A 117 -16.66 22.56 -29.03
CA THR A 117 -17.65 23.62 -29.30
C THR A 117 -17.04 25.01 -29.13
N THR A 118 -16.27 25.22 -28.07
CA THR A 118 -15.66 26.51 -27.72
C THR A 118 -14.21 26.63 -28.20
N GLY A 119 -13.57 25.50 -28.53
CA GLY A 119 -12.16 25.44 -28.89
C GLY A 119 -11.19 25.66 -27.72
N ALA A 120 -11.72 25.89 -26.51
CA ALA A 120 -10.94 26.14 -25.31
C ALA A 120 -10.38 24.85 -24.70
N TRP A 121 -9.24 24.95 -24.04
CA TRP A 121 -8.68 23.83 -23.29
C TRP A 121 -9.29 23.80 -21.89
N ARG A 122 -9.82 22.63 -21.51
CA ARG A 122 -10.51 22.41 -20.23
C ARG A 122 -9.99 21.15 -19.57
N ALA A 123 -9.92 21.16 -18.24
CA ALA A 123 -9.44 20.02 -17.48
C ALA A 123 -10.51 18.93 -17.40
N VAL A 124 -10.19 17.74 -17.91
CA VAL A 124 -11.02 16.54 -17.73
C VAL A 124 -10.69 15.83 -16.43
N ALA A 125 -9.45 15.96 -15.96
CA ALA A 125 -9.01 15.49 -14.65
C ALA A 125 -7.91 16.39 -14.11
N VAL A 126 -8.06 16.84 -12.87
CA VAL A 126 -7.01 17.47 -12.07
C VAL A 126 -6.83 16.62 -10.83
N CYS A 127 -5.62 16.12 -10.60
CA CYS A 127 -5.23 15.52 -9.33
C CYS A 127 -4.37 16.52 -8.58
N VAL A 128 -4.66 16.76 -7.32
CA VAL A 128 -3.82 17.55 -6.40
C VAL A 128 -3.52 16.69 -5.18
N LEU A 129 -2.27 16.72 -4.72
CA LEU A 129 -1.82 15.95 -3.57
C LEU A 129 -0.87 16.74 -2.69
N VAL A 130 -0.83 16.40 -1.41
CA VAL A 130 0.24 16.86 -0.51
C VAL A 130 1.49 16.04 -0.78
N ALA A 131 2.52 16.71 -1.30
CA ALA A 131 3.79 16.10 -1.61
C ALA A 131 4.67 15.96 -0.36
N GLU A 132 4.75 17.02 0.43
CA GLU A 132 5.62 17.12 1.60
C GLU A 132 4.98 18.01 2.67
N LEU A 133 5.42 17.81 3.92
CA LEU A 133 5.08 18.65 5.05
C LEU A 133 6.31 19.47 5.44
N LYS A 134 6.15 20.79 5.53
CA LYS A 134 7.27 21.71 5.78
C LYS A 134 7.82 21.47 7.19
N GLY A 135 9.13 21.23 7.30
CA GLY A 135 9.83 20.89 8.55
C GLY A 135 9.79 19.40 8.92
N HIS A 136 9.13 18.57 8.11
CA HIS A 136 9.02 17.12 8.28
C HIS A 136 9.16 16.42 6.93
N GLU A 137 10.03 16.95 6.08
CA GLU A 137 10.33 16.39 4.77
C GLU A 137 11.02 15.01 4.91
N GLU A 138 10.84 14.16 3.89
CA GLU A 138 11.58 12.90 3.82
C GLU A 138 13.09 13.20 3.80
N ARG A 139 13.85 12.44 4.60
CA ARG A 139 15.30 12.53 4.63
C ARG A 139 15.83 12.24 3.23
N GLY A 140 16.65 13.17 2.73
CA GLY A 140 17.43 12.95 1.53
C GLY A 140 18.57 11.93 1.75
N PRO A 141 19.52 11.82 0.82
CA PRO A 141 20.68 10.95 1.00
C PRO A 141 21.43 11.28 2.30
N GLU A 142 21.95 10.26 2.96
CA GLU A 142 22.74 10.47 4.19
C GLU A 142 23.94 11.38 3.90
N PRO A 143 24.18 12.43 4.70
CA PRO A 143 25.23 13.42 4.44
C PRO A 143 26.66 12.88 4.60
N GLY A 144 26.84 11.60 4.96
CA GLY A 144 28.12 10.87 4.83
C GLY A 144 29.23 11.27 5.81
N VAL A 145 29.00 12.18 6.76
CA VAL A 145 30.02 12.60 7.73
C VAL A 145 29.87 11.84 9.05
N TYR A 146 30.47 10.65 9.12
CA TYR A 146 30.58 9.88 10.36
C TYR A 146 31.86 10.29 11.12
N VAL A 147 31.84 11.43 11.81
CA VAL A 147 32.95 11.81 12.71
C VAL A 147 32.97 10.87 13.91
N ALA A 148 34.13 10.52 14.46
CA ALA A 148 34.27 9.59 15.59
C ALA A 148 33.38 9.92 16.81
N ALA A 149 32.98 11.17 17.03
CA ALA A 149 32.03 11.58 18.06
C ALA A 149 30.59 11.04 17.84
N LEU A 150 30.21 10.74 16.59
CA LEU A 150 28.97 10.04 16.24
C LEU A 150 29.06 8.54 16.51
N TYR A 151 30.24 7.91 16.62
CA TYR A 151 30.32 6.49 17.01
C TYR A 151 29.88 6.25 18.46
N SER A 152 30.08 7.22 19.36
CA SER A 152 29.55 7.18 20.73
C SER A 152 28.08 7.63 20.85
N GLY A 153 27.55 8.28 19.81
CA GLY A 153 26.19 8.85 19.75
C GLY A 153 25.22 8.09 18.84
N ILE A 154 25.70 7.22 17.95
CA ILE A 154 24.94 6.14 17.33
C ILE A 154 24.76 5.08 18.42
N GLN A 155 24.02 5.44 19.47
CA GLN A 155 23.27 4.46 20.22
C GLN A 155 22.51 3.64 19.17
N PRO A 156 22.51 2.30 19.25
CA PRO A 156 21.73 1.52 18.31
C PRO A 156 20.32 2.11 18.33
N LYS A 157 19.77 2.53 17.17
CA LYS A 157 18.37 2.98 16.96
C LYS A 157 17.31 1.97 17.48
N ARG A 158 17.74 0.92 18.20
CA ARG A 158 17.03 -0.28 18.63
C ARG A 158 16.23 -0.14 19.92
N LYS A 159 16.30 0.96 20.69
CA LYS A 159 15.72 0.98 22.06
C LYS A 159 14.36 1.67 22.25
N CYS A 160 13.82 2.41 21.27
CA CYS A 160 12.52 3.11 21.43
C CYS A 160 11.64 3.09 20.17
N ALA A 161 11.65 2.01 19.39
CA ALA A 161 10.68 1.85 18.30
C ALA A 161 9.41 1.17 18.81
N ASP A 162 8.27 1.88 18.79
CA ASP A 162 6.96 1.31 19.09
C ASP A 162 6.45 0.46 17.90
N ALA A 163 5.63 -0.56 18.15
CA ALA A 163 5.01 -1.37 17.09
C ALA A 163 4.00 -0.56 16.27
N ARG A 164 4.51 0.13 15.25
CA ARG A 164 3.69 0.95 14.35
C ARG A 164 3.19 0.21 13.14
N THR A 165 3.73 -0.96 12.81
CA THR A 165 3.31 -1.72 11.62
C THR A 165 3.19 -3.21 11.90
N VAL A 166 2.11 -3.82 11.39
CA VAL A 166 1.80 -5.24 11.56
C VAL A 166 1.84 -5.93 10.20
N GLY A 167 2.78 -6.86 10.02
CA GLY A 167 3.05 -7.58 8.77
C GLY A 167 4.25 -7.02 8.01
N ALA A 168 5.20 -7.88 7.65
CA ALA A 168 6.39 -7.55 6.86
C ALA A 168 6.27 -8.03 5.40
N GLY A 169 5.05 -7.97 4.84
CA GLY A 169 4.83 -8.09 3.40
C GLY A 169 5.12 -6.77 2.66
N GLN A 170 4.86 -6.72 1.35
CA GLN A 170 5.17 -5.51 0.58
C GLN A 170 4.48 -4.24 1.11
N SER A 171 3.26 -4.34 1.64
CA SER A 171 2.50 -3.20 2.16
C SER A 171 3.14 -2.63 3.43
N GLY A 172 3.52 -3.50 4.37
CA GLY A 172 4.11 -3.07 5.65
C GLY A 172 5.53 -2.54 5.48
N LEU A 173 6.31 -3.15 4.59
CA LEU A 173 7.69 -2.69 4.32
C LEU A 173 7.72 -1.33 3.61
N ASN A 174 6.82 -1.07 2.65
CA ASN A 174 6.72 0.27 2.03
C ASN A 174 6.33 1.34 3.06
N ALA A 175 5.33 1.04 3.91
CA ALA A 175 4.91 1.96 4.96
C ALA A 175 6.04 2.23 5.96
N ALA A 176 6.75 1.18 6.41
CA ALA A 176 7.88 1.32 7.33
C ALA A 176 9.03 2.12 6.73
N ALA A 177 9.37 1.91 5.45
CA ALA A 177 10.40 2.69 4.77
C ALA A 177 10.04 4.17 4.67
N ARG A 178 8.79 4.50 4.33
CA ARG A 178 8.30 5.89 4.30
C ARG A 178 8.37 6.54 5.68
N LEU A 179 7.98 5.81 6.73
CA LEU A 179 8.08 6.29 8.12
C LEU A 179 9.53 6.50 8.55
N GLU A 180 10.47 5.63 8.16
CA GLU A 180 11.90 5.79 8.47
C GLU A 180 12.48 7.04 7.79
N GLN A 181 12.13 7.28 6.52
CA GLN A 181 12.54 8.52 5.83
C GLN A 181 11.94 9.77 6.48
N LEU A 182 10.77 9.67 7.12
CA LEU A 182 10.16 10.74 7.91
C LEU A 182 10.68 10.83 9.35
N SER A 183 11.75 10.11 9.70
CA SER A 183 12.32 10.09 11.06
C SER A 183 11.41 9.49 12.13
N VAL A 184 10.39 8.71 11.77
CA VAL A 184 9.44 8.11 12.71
C VAL A 184 9.90 6.70 13.10
N PRO A 185 10.35 6.47 14.36
CA PRO A 185 10.80 5.14 14.80
C PRO A 185 9.69 4.10 14.64
N THR A 186 9.96 3.08 13.83
CA THR A 186 8.95 2.09 13.42
C THR A 186 9.46 0.68 13.66
N LEU A 187 8.73 -0.08 14.48
CA LEU A 187 8.89 -1.53 14.58
C LEU A 187 7.81 -2.22 13.74
N VAL A 188 8.25 -3.14 12.88
CA VAL A 188 7.39 -4.05 12.11
C VAL A 188 7.32 -5.40 12.80
N VAL A 189 6.11 -5.90 13.06
CA VAL A 189 5.88 -7.23 13.67
C VAL A 189 5.44 -8.23 12.60
N GLU A 190 6.19 -9.31 12.40
CA GLU A 190 5.92 -10.36 11.41
C GLU A 190 5.85 -11.75 12.05
N LYS A 191 4.77 -12.48 11.74
CA LYS A 191 4.53 -13.82 12.29
C LYS A 191 5.46 -14.88 11.70
N ALA A 192 5.87 -14.73 10.44
CA ALA A 192 6.73 -15.68 9.76
C ALA A 192 8.16 -15.65 10.32
N ALA A 193 8.86 -16.77 10.18
CA ALA A 193 10.22 -16.90 10.70
C ALA A 193 11.21 -15.98 9.99
N ARG A 194 11.02 -15.79 8.67
CA ARG A 194 11.79 -14.87 7.85
C ARG A 194 10.88 -13.96 7.05
N VAL A 195 11.35 -12.75 6.79
CA VAL A 195 10.70 -11.83 5.88
C VAL A 195 10.67 -12.46 4.48
N GLY A 196 9.55 -12.34 3.78
CA GLY A 196 9.34 -12.96 2.47
C GLY A 196 8.81 -14.40 2.50
N ASP A 197 8.72 -15.07 3.66
CA ASP A 197 8.24 -16.46 3.71
C ASP A 197 6.77 -16.61 3.27
N GLN A 198 5.97 -15.54 3.36
CA GLN A 198 4.62 -15.51 2.77
C GLN A 198 4.61 -15.80 1.26
N TRP A 199 5.72 -15.50 0.56
CA TRP A 199 5.97 -15.81 -0.86
C TRP A 199 6.67 -17.17 -1.03
N ARG A 200 7.68 -17.49 -0.20
CA ARG A 200 8.40 -18.79 -0.24
C ARG A 200 7.50 -19.99 0.06
N ALA A 201 6.42 -19.78 0.83
CA ALA A 201 5.45 -20.82 1.15
C ALA A 201 4.46 -21.14 0.01
N ARG A 202 4.43 -20.34 -1.08
CA ARG A 202 3.54 -20.58 -2.22
C ARG A 202 4.02 -21.74 -3.11
N TYR A 203 3.36 -21.98 -4.25
CA TYR A 203 3.78 -23.02 -5.19
C TYR A 203 4.97 -22.57 -6.06
N PRO A 204 5.91 -23.46 -6.42
CA PRO A 204 7.16 -23.12 -7.13
C PRO A 204 7.00 -22.34 -8.44
N THR A 205 5.91 -22.55 -9.16
CA THR A 205 5.65 -21.92 -10.47
C THR A 205 5.09 -20.50 -10.37
N LEU A 206 4.79 -20.01 -9.16
CA LEU A 206 4.24 -18.66 -8.97
C LEU A 206 5.26 -17.60 -9.40
N SER A 207 4.83 -16.75 -10.33
CA SER A 207 5.50 -15.52 -10.72
C SER A 207 4.52 -14.37 -10.64
N LEU A 208 5.03 -13.16 -10.44
CA LEU A 208 4.21 -11.97 -10.55
C LEU A 208 3.67 -11.88 -11.98
N HIS A 209 2.38 -11.72 -12.12
CA HIS A 209 1.75 -11.34 -13.36
C HIS A 209 1.98 -9.86 -13.74
N SER A 210 2.33 -8.97 -12.81
CA SER A 210 2.67 -7.58 -13.12
C SER A 210 4.10 -7.42 -13.64
N ILE A 211 4.32 -6.47 -14.54
CA ILE A 211 5.64 -6.17 -15.09
C ILE A 211 6.59 -5.60 -14.02
N ARG A 212 7.89 -5.76 -14.26
CA ARG A 212 8.96 -5.33 -13.35
C ARG A 212 8.86 -3.88 -12.91
N ASN A 213 8.62 -2.95 -13.85
CA ASN A 213 8.59 -1.51 -13.58
C ASN A 213 7.36 -1.09 -12.76
N PHE A 214 6.22 -1.75 -12.97
CA PHE A 214 5.02 -1.59 -12.14
C PHE A 214 5.27 -2.04 -10.69
N SER A 215 6.13 -3.04 -10.52
CA SER A 215 6.30 -3.81 -9.28
C SER A 215 7.36 -3.27 -8.31
N HIS A 216 8.05 -2.17 -8.62
CA HIS A 216 9.10 -1.61 -7.75
C HIS A 216 8.61 -1.28 -6.31
N LEU A 217 9.51 -1.18 -5.34
CA LEU A 217 9.18 -0.70 -3.99
C LEU A 217 9.58 0.76 -3.85
N ALA A 218 9.01 1.46 -2.86
CA ALA A 218 9.44 2.81 -2.51
C ALA A 218 10.96 2.85 -2.29
N TYR A 219 11.63 3.86 -2.85
CA TYR A 219 13.08 4.10 -2.74
C TYR A 219 14.01 3.06 -3.37
N GLN A 220 13.47 1.94 -3.88
CA GLN A 220 14.31 0.89 -4.45
C GLN A 220 13.64 0.15 -5.60
N ALA A 221 14.14 0.41 -6.81
CA ALA A 221 13.75 -0.29 -8.02
C ALA A 221 14.27 -1.74 -8.04
N PHE A 222 13.52 -2.64 -8.67
CA PHE A 222 14.00 -3.99 -8.95
C PHE A 222 15.20 -3.94 -9.90
N PRO A 223 16.16 -4.88 -9.80
CA PRO A 223 17.33 -4.90 -10.68
C PRO A 223 16.94 -5.01 -12.15
N SER A 224 17.63 -4.26 -13.01
CA SER A 224 17.41 -4.27 -14.46
C SER A 224 17.70 -5.62 -15.14
N THR A 225 18.37 -6.54 -14.44
CA THR A 225 18.67 -7.92 -14.89
C THR A 225 17.57 -8.92 -14.53
N TRP A 226 16.55 -8.52 -13.77
CA TRP A 226 15.43 -9.40 -13.45
C TRP A 226 14.54 -9.67 -14.66
N PRO A 227 13.87 -10.84 -14.71
CA PRO A 227 12.83 -11.09 -15.71
C PRO A 227 11.71 -10.04 -15.60
N GLU A 228 10.95 -9.89 -16.68
CA GLU A 228 9.80 -8.98 -16.69
C GLU A 228 8.76 -9.35 -15.62
N PHE A 229 8.51 -10.65 -15.45
CA PHE A 229 7.65 -11.22 -14.43
C PHE A 229 8.51 -11.86 -13.34
N ALA A 230 8.52 -11.29 -12.13
CA ALA A 230 9.40 -11.75 -11.05
C ALA A 230 8.87 -13.04 -10.39
N PRO A 231 9.63 -14.15 -10.35
CA PRO A 231 9.28 -15.35 -9.59
C PRO A 231 9.14 -15.08 -8.09
N ARG A 232 8.30 -15.86 -7.41
CA ARG A 232 8.02 -15.74 -5.97
C ARG A 232 9.28 -15.74 -5.08
N ASP A 233 10.31 -16.52 -5.43
CA ASP A 233 11.50 -16.67 -4.59
C ASP A 233 12.39 -15.42 -4.70
N LYS A 234 12.51 -14.84 -5.91
CA LYS A 234 13.13 -13.52 -6.10
C LYS A 234 12.41 -12.44 -5.31
N MET A 235 11.08 -12.44 -5.33
CA MET A 235 10.28 -11.50 -4.53
C MET A 235 10.51 -11.69 -3.03
N ALA A 236 10.55 -12.93 -2.54
CA ALA A 236 10.80 -13.21 -1.13
C ALA A 236 12.16 -12.69 -0.67
N ASP A 237 13.22 -13.02 -1.41
CA ASP A 237 14.58 -12.62 -1.10
C ASP A 237 14.76 -11.10 -1.22
N TRP A 238 14.06 -10.46 -2.15
CA TRP A 238 14.05 -9.01 -2.29
C TRP A 238 13.40 -8.30 -1.10
N LEU A 239 12.26 -8.79 -0.59
CA LEU A 239 11.67 -8.21 0.60
C LEU A 239 12.59 -8.34 1.82
N GLU A 240 13.28 -9.48 1.95
CA GLU A 240 14.27 -9.69 3.02
C GLU A 240 15.45 -8.71 2.88
N GLN A 241 16.03 -8.56 1.68
CA GLN A 241 17.10 -7.60 1.40
C GLN A 241 16.66 -6.14 1.60
N TYR A 242 15.42 -5.81 1.24
CA TYR A 242 14.86 -4.47 1.37
C TYR A 242 14.85 -4.00 2.82
N THR A 243 14.61 -4.91 3.78
CA THR A 243 14.68 -4.57 5.21
C THR A 243 16.07 -4.08 5.64
N VAL A 244 17.13 -4.67 5.09
CA VAL A 244 18.51 -4.28 5.38
C VAL A 244 18.86 -2.98 4.67
N THR A 245 18.46 -2.85 3.40
CA THR A 245 18.84 -1.69 2.57
C THR A 245 18.14 -0.41 3.01
N GLN A 246 16.99 -0.52 3.66
CA GLN A 246 16.19 0.62 4.15
C GLN A 246 16.25 0.76 5.69
N ASP A 247 17.18 0.09 6.37
CA ASP A 247 17.38 0.14 7.83
C ASP A 247 16.12 -0.16 8.67
N LEU A 248 15.27 -1.09 8.20
CA LEU A 248 13.99 -1.40 8.83
C LEU A 248 14.16 -2.35 10.03
N ILE A 249 13.48 -2.03 11.13
CA ILE A 249 13.44 -2.88 12.32
C ILE A 249 12.26 -3.83 12.21
N VAL A 250 12.54 -5.13 12.03
CA VAL A 250 11.52 -6.17 11.93
C VAL A 250 11.71 -7.23 13.02
N TRP A 251 10.66 -7.49 13.80
CA TRP A 251 10.57 -8.66 14.66
C TRP A 251 9.86 -9.78 13.91
N THR A 252 10.64 -10.77 13.45
CA THR A 252 10.10 -12.01 12.89
C THR A 252 9.70 -13.00 13.98
N SER A 253 9.01 -14.08 13.61
CA SER A 253 8.45 -15.08 14.54
C SER A 253 7.67 -14.43 15.69
N SER A 254 6.99 -13.32 15.38
CA SER A 254 6.35 -12.46 16.36
C SER A 254 4.90 -12.23 15.96
N LYS A 255 3.96 -12.62 16.83
CA LYS A 255 2.52 -12.52 16.58
C LYS A 255 1.90 -11.56 17.59
N ILE A 256 1.08 -10.63 17.13
CA ILE A 256 0.22 -9.84 18.02
C ILE A 256 -0.85 -10.76 18.59
N MET A 257 -0.97 -10.75 19.92
CA MET A 257 -1.95 -11.52 20.65
C MET A 257 -3.31 -10.80 20.68
N PRO A 258 -4.42 -11.56 20.81
CA PRO A 258 -5.74 -10.99 21.06
C PRO A 258 -5.75 -10.02 22.25
N GLY A 259 -6.59 -8.99 22.15
CA GLY A 259 -6.83 -8.04 23.24
C GLY A 259 -5.99 -6.75 23.16
N ALA A 260 -5.62 -6.30 21.97
CA ALA A 260 -5.09 -4.95 21.81
C ALA A 260 -6.15 -3.92 22.22
N GLN A 261 -5.77 -2.94 23.04
CA GLN A 261 -6.68 -1.93 23.59
C GLN A 261 -6.14 -0.53 23.32
N TYR A 262 -7.01 0.43 23.04
CA TYR A 262 -6.63 1.84 22.94
C TYR A 262 -7.06 2.57 24.21
N ASP A 263 -6.13 3.29 24.83
CA ASP A 263 -6.41 4.19 25.96
C ASP A 263 -6.63 5.61 25.43
N PRO A 264 -7.85 6.17 25.54
CA PRO A 264 -8.12 7.55 25.16
C PRO A 264 -7.36 8.58 25.98
N ALA A 265 -7.00 8.28 27.24
CA ALA A 265 -6.31 9.22 28.12
C ALA A 265 -4.84 9.39 27.72
N SER A 266 -4.12 8.29 27.48
CA SER A 266 -2.74 8.34 27.01
C SER A 266 -2.61 8.50 25.49
N GLN A 267 -3.71 8.37 24.74
CA GLN A 267 -3.75 8.32 23.28
C GLN A 267 -2.81 7.26 22.70
N ARG A 268 -2.73 6.09 23.36
CA ARG A 268 -1.84 5.00 22.98
C ARG A 268 -2.57 3.66 23.04
N TRP A 269 -2.12 2.76 22.19
CA TRP A 269 -2.49 1.37 22.25
C TRP A 269 -1.72 0.65 23.35
N SER A 270 -2.24 -0.47 23.81
CA SER A 270 -1.54 -1.51 24.56
C SER A 270 -1.64 -2.79 23.75
N VAL A 271 -0.52 -3.28 23.26
CA VAL A 271 -0.44 -4.41 22.33
C VAL A 271 0.52 -5.45 22.90
N THR A 272 0.03 -6.66 23.10
CA THR A 272 0.90 -7.77 23.53
C THR A 272 1.39 -8.54 22.31
N VAL A 273 2.70 -8.66 22.16
CA VAL A 273 3.36 -9.43 21.10
C VAL A 273 3.96 -10.68 21.72
N ASN A 274 3.57 -11.85 21.22
CA ASN A 274 4.29 -13.09 21.47
C ASN A 274 5.46 -13.17 20.48
N ARG A 275 6.67 -12.92 20.98
CA ARG A 275 7.94 -12.96 20.26
C ARG A 275 8.69 -14.22 20.65
N ASN A 276 8.71 -15.23 19.78
CA ASN A 276 9.38 -16.51 20.04
C ASN A 276 9.00 -17.15 21.40
N GLY A 277 7.72 -17.08 21.79
CA GLY A 277 7.23 -17.59 23.07
C GLY A 277 7.33 -16.59 24.24
N THR A 278 8.03 -15.47 24.07
CA THR A 278 8.14 -14.41 25.08
C THR A 278 7.11 -13.33 24.82
N HIS A 279 6.28 -13.01 25.81
CA HIS A 279 5.31 -11.93 25.70
C HIS A 279 5.96 -10.58 25.99
N VAL A 280 5.80 -9.63 25.07
CA VAL A 280 6.29 -8.25 25.19
C VAL A 280 5.12 -7.30 24.94
N THR A 281 4.85 -6.41 25.88
CA THR A 281 3.82 -5.38 25.72
C THR A 281 4.43 -4.12 25.13
N LEU A 282 3.78 -3.56 24.12
CA LEU A 282 4.17 -2.36 23.40
C LEU A 282 3.05 -1.33 23.45
N GLN A 283 3.41 -0.03 23.45
CA GLN A 283 2.44 1.06 23.58
C GLN A 283 2.45 2.07 22.43
N PRO A 284 2.20 1.64 21.18
CA PRO A 284 2.24 2.55 20.04
C PRO A 284 1.08 3.56 20.06
N ALA A 285 1.33 4.80 19.63
CA ALA A 285 0.26 5.77 19.36
C ALA A 285 -0.57 5.39 18.12
N HIS A 286 0.08 4.74 17.15
CA HIS A 286 -0.53 4.37 15.88
C HIS A 286 -0.15 2.96 15.45
N ILE A 287 -1.09 2.25 14.81
CA ILE A 287 -0.92 0.91 14.27
C ILE A 287 -1.36 0.92 12.80
N VAL A 288 -0.42 0.65 11.92
CA VAL A 288 -0.63 0.37 10.49
C VAL A 288 -0.79 -1.12 10.31
N CYS A 289 -2.02 -1.56 10.07
CA CYS A 289 -2.36 -2.93 9.79
C CYS A 289 -2.06 -3.28 8.33
N ALA A 290 -0.99 -4.05 8.12
CA ALA A 290 -0.47 -4.46 6.82
C ALA A 290 -0.36 -6.00 6.68
N ILE A 291 -1.31 -6.74 7.27
CA ILE A 291 -1.34 -8.21 7.28
C ILE A 291 -1.77 -8.85 5.95
N GLY A 292 -1.90 -8.04 4.90
CA GLY A 292 -2.43 -8.44 3.61
C GLY A 292 -3.96 -8.31 3.54
N SER A 293 -4.50 -8.71 2.39
CA SER A 293 -5.92 -8.56 2.03
C SER A 293 -6.75 -9.81 2.25
N THR A 294 -6.12 -10.93 2.62
CA THR A 294 -6.77 -12.25 2.70
C THR A 294 -7.02 -12.63 4.15
N GLY A 295 -8.29 -12.84 4.51
CA GLY A 295 -8.69 -13.41 5.80
C GLY A 295 -8.46 -14.93 5.89
N PRO A 296 -9.21 -15.65 6.74
CA PRO A 296 -9.19 -17.10 6.80
C PRO A 296 -9.54 -17.78 5.46
N PRO A 297 -9.01 -18.99 5.17
CA PRO A 297 -9.43 -19.78 4.01
C PRO A 297 -10.95 -19.99 3.99
N HIS A 298 -11.58 -19.78 2.84
CA HIS A 298 -12.99 -20.11 2.66
C HIS A 298 -13.10 -21.54 2.14
N ILE A 299 -13.23 -22.51 3.04
CA ILE A 299 -13.45 -23.93 2.69
C ILE A 299 -14.95 -24.22 2.87
N PRO A 300 -15.69 -24.57 1.80
CA PRO A 300 -17.09 -24.97 1.91
C PRO A 300 -17.25 -26.22 2.76
N ASP A 301 -18.30 -26.28 3.56
CA ASP A 301 -18.71 -27.51 4.23
C ASP A 301 -19.40 -28.44 3.21
N VAL A 302 -18.88 -29.64 3.03
CA VAL A 302 -19.34 -30.61 2.04
C VAL A 302 -19.51 -31.95 2.75
N ALA A 303 -20.67 -32.57 2.55
CA ALA A 303 -21.02 -33.82 3.23
C ALA A 303 -20.02 -34.96 2.95
N ASP A 304 -19.91 -35.87 3.92
CA ASP A 304 -19.14 -37.12 3.86
C ASP A 304 -17.62 -36.92 3.64
N GLN A 305 -17.06 -35.74 3.94
CA GLN A 305 -15.62 -35.48 3.73
C GLN A 305 -14.71 -36.46 4.50
N ASP A 306 -15.17 -36.97 5.64
CA ASP A 306 -14.46 -37.94 6.48
C ASP A 306 -14.29 -39.31 5.82
N VAL A 307 -15.14 -39.67 4.84
CA VAL A 307 -15.01 -40.96 4.12
C VAL A 307 -13.99 -40.91 2.99
N PHE A 308 -13.58 -39.71 2.55
CA PHE A 308 -12.68 -39.53 1.41
C PHE A 308 -11.26 -39.99 1.75
N ARG A 309 -10.72 -40.93 0.97
CA ARG A 309 -9.37 -41.48 1.19
C ARG A 309 -8.25 -40.66 0.55
N GLY A 310 -8.62 -39.71 -0.32
CA GLY A 310 -7.69 -38.80 -0.97
C GLY A 310 -7.31 -37.62 -0.07
N LYS A 311 -6.61 -36.64 -0.67
CA LYS A 311 -6.20 -35.42 0.03
C LYS A 311 -7.17 -34.28 -0.24
N VAL A 312 -7.61 -33.59 0.81
CA VAL A 312 -8.39 -32.35 0.72
C VAL A 312 -7.54 -31.18 1.19
N MET A 313 -7.51 -30.07 0.44
CA MET A 313 -6.81 -28.86 0.87
C MET A 313 -7.39 -27.58 0.25
N HIS A 314 -7.10 -26.44 0.88
CA HIS A 314 -7.31 -25.14 0.27
C HIS A 314 -6.10 -24.72 -0.59
N SER A 315 -6.30 -23.87 -1.61
CA SER A 315 -5.24 -23.36 -2.48
C SER A 315 -4.10 -22.69 -1.71
N GLY A 316 -4.40 -22.08 -0.56
CA GLY A 316 -3.41 -21.49 0.34
C GLY A 316 -2.39 -22.48 0.94
N ALA A 317 -2.71 -23.76 0.96
CA ALA A 317 -1.82 -24.84 1.44
C ALA A 317 -1.16 -25.63 0.29
N TYR A 318 -1.40 -25.23 -0.97
CA TYR A 318 -0.85 -25.90 -2.14
C TYR A 318 0.63 -25.54 -2.34
N ALA A 319 1.50 -26.53 -2.16
CA ALA A 319 2.96 -26.40 -2.26
C ALA A 319 3.53 -26.87 -3.61
N GLY A 320 2.67 -27.13 -4.61
CA GLY A 320 3.07 -27.56 -5.95
C GLY A 320 2.57 -28.96 -6.34
N GLY A 321 2.63 -29.26 -7.64
CA GLY A 321 1.98 -30.42 -8.27
C GLY A 321 2.75 -31.73 -8.17
N GLN A 322 4.02 -31.69 -7.74
CA GLN A 322 4.91 -32.86 -7.72
C GLN A 322 4.37 -34.06 -6.93
N PRO A 323 3.69 -33.90 -5.77
CA PRO A 323 3.11 -35.03 -5.04
C PRO A 323 1.90 -35.68 -5.74
N PHE A 324 1.38 -35.06 -6.81
CA PHE A 324 0.14 -35.44 -7.48
C PHE A 324 0.35 -35.99 -8.90
N VAL A 325 1.58 -36.35 -9.25
CA VAL A 325 1.89 -37.05 -10.51
C VAL A 325 1.10 -38.36 -10.56
N GLY A 326 0.43 -38.62 -11.68
CA GLY A 326 -0.42 -39.80 -11.88
C GLY A 326 -1.70 -39.83 -11.02
N ARG A 327 -2.05 -38.74 -10.33
CA ARG A 327 -3.26 -38.64 -9.49
C ARG A 327 -4.40 -37.92 -10.20
N HIS A 328 -5.64 -38.19 -9.80
CA HIS A 328 -6.83 -37.51 -10.27
C HIS A 328 -7.14 -36.30 -9.38
N ALA A 329 -7.09 -35.08 -9.93
CA ALA A 329 -7.30 -33.84 -9.20
C ALA A 329 -8.60 -33.14 -9.60
N VAL A 330 -9.37 -32.70 -8.59
CA VAL A 330 -10.55 -31.85 -8.72
C VAL A 330 -10.25 -30.51 -8.07
N VAL A 331 -10.27 -29.44 -8.85
CA VAL A 331 -9.99 -28.07 -8.40
C VAL A 331 -11.30 -27.28 -8.37
N VAL A 332 -11.78 -26.97 -7.18
CA VAL A 332 -13.06 -26.28 -6.96
C VAL A 332 -12.85 -24.77 -6.97
N GLY A 333 -13.40 -24.09 -7.97
CA GLY A 333 -13.17 -22.69 -8.24
C GLY A 333 -12.63 -22.46 -9.64
N ALA A 334 -12.78 -21.25 -10.16
CA ALA A 334 -12.43 -20.90 -11.54
C ALA A 334 -11.95 -19.44 -11.62
N CYS A 335 -11.04 -19.04 -10.73
CA CYS A 335 -10.31 -17.77 -10.83
C CYS A 335 -8.79 -18.06 -10.83
N GLN A 336 -7.96 -17.03 -10.67
CA GLN A 336 -6.50 -17.11 -10.83
C GLN A 336 -5.84 -18.29 -10.11
N SER A 337 -6.08 -18.48 -8.81
CA SER A 337 -5.46 -19.62 -8.10
C SER A 337 -5.87 -20.98 -8.66
N SER A 338 -7.10 -21.12 -9.16
CA SER A 338 -7.54 -22.36 -9.83
C SER A 338 -6.83 -22.53 -11.18
N ALA A 339 -6.70 -21.45 -11.95
CA ALA A 339 -6.00 -21.44 -13.22
C ALA A 339 -4.53 -21.88 -13.08
N ASP A 340 -3.80 -21.29 -12.14
CA ASP A 340 -2.39 -21.60 -11.90
C ASP A 340 -2.19 -23.04 -11.42
N ILE A 341 -3.03 -23.49 -10.48
CA ILE A 341 -2.94 -24.82 -9.90
C ILE A 341 -3.32 -25.89 -10.94
N CYS A 342 -4.36 -25.66 -11.74
CA CYS A 342 -4.73 -26.56 -12.83
C CYS A 342 -3.59 -26.70 -13.85
N GLN A 343 -2.95 -25.58 -14.23
CA GLN A 343 -1.79 -25.60 -15.13
C GLN A 343 -0.61 -26.35 -14.52
N ASP A 344 -0.25 -26.08 -13.26
CA ASP A 344 0.86 -26.77 -12.59
C ASP A 344 0.60 -28.28 -12.45
N LEU A 345 -0.61 -28.69 -12.03
CA LEU A 345 -0.98 -30.10 -11.95
C LEU A 345 -0.92 -30.80 -13.32
N ALA A 346 -1.45 -30.16 -14.37
CA ALA A 346 -1.44 -30.71 -15.71
C ALA A 346 -0.01 -30.78 -16.29
N PHE A 347 0.80 -29.75 -16.05
CA PHE A 347 2.21 -29.68 -16.46
C PHE A 347 3.04 -30.77 -15.80
N ARG A 348 2.84 -31.00 -14.49
CA ARG A 348 3.57 -32.00 -13.70
C ARG A 348 3.15 -33.45 -14.00
N GLY A 349 2.04 -33.66 -14.72
CA GLY A 349 1.59 -34.99 -15.12
C GLY A 349 0.61 -35.65 -14.16
N ALA A 350 -0.31 -34.88 -13.56
CA ALA A 350 -1.50 -35.46 -12.95
C ALA A 350 -2.27 -36.32 -13.98
N ALA A 351 -2.86 -37.45 -13.55
CA ALA A 351 -3.59 -38.35 -14.45
C ALA A 351 -4.85 -37.71 -15.04
N SER A 352 -5.50 -36.83 -14.28
CA SER A 352 -6.56 -35.96 -14.78
C SER A 352 -6.71 -34.72 -13.91
N VAL A 353 -7.02 -33.58 -14.52
CA VAL A 353 -7.32 -32.33 -13.82
C VAL A 353 -8.70 -31.84 -14.24
N THR A 354 -9.61 -31.64 -13.29
CA THR A 354 -10.94 -31.09 -13.53
C THR A 354 -11.15 -29.81 -12.73
N MET A 355 -11.36 -28.70 -13.42
CA MET A 355 -11.77 -27.42 -12.85
C MET A 355 -13.30 -27.38 -12.68
N VAL A 356 -13.78 -27.03 -11.50
CA VAL A 356 -15.22 -26.90 -11.20
C VAL A 356 -15.60 -25.43 -11.13
N GLN A 357 -16.43 -24.98 -12.06
CA GLN A 357 -16.89 -23.60 -12.15
C GLN A 357 -18.36 -23.47 -11.75
N ARG A 358 -18.61 -22.88 -10.57
CA ARG A 358 -19.97 -22.52 -10.12
C ARG A 358 -20.57 -21.38 -10.95
N SER A 359 -19.90 -20.23 -10.97
CA SER A 359 -20.36 -19.00 -11.61
C SER A 359 -19.40 -18.53 -12.71
N SER A 360 -19.87 -17.65 -13.60
CA SER A 360 -19.05 -17.13 -14.69
C SER A 360 -17.81 -16.38 -14.21
N THR A 361 -16.80 -16.25 -15.08
CA THR A 361 -15.51 -15.65 -14.76
C THR A 361 -15.11 -14.62 -15.81
N CYS A 362 -14.56 -13.47 -15.38
CA CYS A 362 -13.94 -12.53 -16.30
C CYS A 362 -12.51 -12.99 -16.60
N VAL A 363 -12.20 -13.22 -17.87
CA VAL A 363 -10.88 -13.72 -18.31
C VAL A 363 -10.39 -12.81 -19.44
N VAL A 364 -9.13 -12.42 -19.38
CA VAL A 364 -8.41 -11.70 -20.42
C VAL A 364 -7.07 -12.36 -20.64
N ASP A 365 -6.56 -12.32 -21.86
CA ASP A 365 -5.20 -12.73 -22.15
C ASP A 365 -4.20 -11.84 -21.38
N ILE A 366 -3.11 -12.40 -20.87
CA ILE A 366 -2.09 -11.66 -20.12
C ILE A 366 -1.47 -10.51 -20.94
N THR A 367 -1.46 -10.59 -22.26
CA THR A 367 -0.90 -9.55 -23.15
C THR A 367 -1.67 -8.23 -23.08
N THR A 368 -2.98 -8.26 -22.83
CA THR A 368 -3.80 -7.05 -22.71
C THR A 368 -3.42 -6.21 -21.48
N PRO A 369 -3.53 -6.71 -20.23
CA PRO A 369 -3.16 -5.93 -19.05
C PRO A 369 -1.66 -5.61 -19.00
N THR A 370 -0.79 -6.49 -19.51
CA THR A 370 0.66 -6.19 -19.56
C THR A 370 0.99 -5.12 -20.61
N GLY A 371 0.23 -5.04 -21.71
CA GLY A 371 0.31 -3.93 -22.65
C GLY A 371 -0.09 -2.60 -21.99
N ASP A 372 -1.19 -2.60 -21.24
CA ASP A 372 -1.64 -1.43 -20.47
C ASP A 372 -0.59 -1.02 -19.41
N GLU A 373 0.00 -1.98 -18.69
CA GLU A 373 1.07 -1.72 -17.72
C GLU A 373 2.33 -1.17 -18.38
N ARG A 374 2.75 -1.69 -19.55
CA ARG A 374 3.92 -1.18 -20.29
C ARG A 374 3.71 0.25 -20.78
N ALA A 375 2.50 0.60 -21.18
CA ALA A 375 2.14 1.95 -21.56
C ALA A 375 2.14 2.90 -20.34
N GLY A 376 1.66 2.43 -19.18
CA GLY A 376 1.63 3.21 -17.95
C GLY A 376 2.98 3.34 -17.24
N TYR A 377 3.84 2.33 -17.33
CA TYR A 377 5.14 2.22 -16.65
C TYR A 377 6.28 1.88 -17.63
N PRO A 378 6.53 2.73 -18.64
CA PRO A 378 7.54 2.49 -19.66
C PRO A 378 8.96 2.45 -19.05
N VAL A 379 9.87 1.77 -19.74
CA VAL A 379 11.29 1.70 -19.34
C VAL A 379 11.93 3.09 -19.47
N GLY A 380 12.62 3.51 -18.40
CA GLY A 380 13.33 4.80 -18.35
C GLY A 380 12.52 5.94 -17.75
N LEU A 381 11.20 5.79 -17.58
CA LEU A 381 10.39 6.74 -16.82
C LEU A 381 10.56 6.45 -15.32
N PRO A 382 10.90 7.45 -14.48
CA PRO A 382 10.93 7.28 -13.03
C PRO A 382 9.58 6.78 -12.49
N THR A 383 9.63 5.82 -11.58
CA THR A 383 8.43 5.13 -11.08
C THR A 383 7.47 6.07 -10.38
N GLU A 384 7.97 7.05 -9.62
CA GLU A 384 7.14 8.04 -8.94
C GLU A 384 6.38 8.94 -9.93
N ALA A 385 7.00 9.26 -11.07
CA ALA A 385 6.33 10.01 -12.13
C ALA A 385 5.29 9.15 -12.85
N ALA A 386 5.58 7.87 -13.09
CA ALA A 386 4.61 6.92 -13.60
C ALA A 386 3.42 6.75 -12.63
N ASP A 387 3.68 6.63 -11.32
CA ASP A 387 2.64 6.58 -10.29
C ASP A 387 1.77 7.83 -10.34
N MET A 388 2.38 9.03 -10.38
CA MET A 388 1.65 10.30 -10.48
C MET A 388 0.79 10.36 -11.75
N ARG A 389 1.32 9.95 -12.90
CA ARG A 389 0.55 9.88 -14.15
C ARG A 389 -0.61 8.90 -14.04
N ASN A 390 -0.41 7.68 -13.56
CA ASN A 390 -1.46 6.66 -13.53
C ASN A 390 -2.51 6.93 -12.44
N PHE A 391 -2.07 7.18 -11.21
CA PHE A 391 -2.97 7.44 -10.07
C PHE A 391 -3.58 8.85 -10.08
N SER A 392 -3.18 9.76 -10.97
CA SER A 392 -3.93 11.02 -11.16
C SER A 392 -5.25 10.83 -11.93
N VAL A 393 -5.45 9.69 -12.60
CA VAL A 393 -6.73 9.40 -13.26
C VAL A 393 -7.71 8.84 -12.22
N PRO A 394 -8.86 9.48 -11.97
CA PRO A 394 -9.88 8.94 -11.09
C PRO A 394 -10.45 7.62 -11.61
N LEU A 395 -10.72 6.65 -10.72
CA LEU A 395 -11.23 5.33 -11.12
C LEU A 395 -12.56 5.42 -11.89
N LYS A 396 -13.43 6.36 -11.51
CA LYS A 396 -14.69 6.62 -12.23
C LYS A 396 -14.47 7.06 -13.68
N LEU A 397 -13.49 7.93 -13.91
CA LEU A 397 -13.10 8.36 -15.24
C LEU A 397 -12.48 7.19 -16.01
N ALA A 398 -11.58 6.43 -15.39
CA ALA A 398 -11.00 5.23 -16.00
C ALA A 398 -12.07 4.21 -16.40
N ARG A 399 -13.10 3.99 -15.56
CA ARG A 399 -14.24 3.10 -15.87
C ARG A 399 -15.03 3.61 -17.07
N ARG A 400 -15.34 4.90 -17.10
CA ARG A 400 -16.06 5.52 -18.22
C ARG A 400 -15.31 5.32 -19.54
N GLU A 401 -14.01 5.56 -19.55
CA GLU A 401 -13.20 5.41 -20.76
C GLU A 401 -12.98 3.94 -21.14
N ALA A 402 -12.84 3.04 -20.16
CA ALA A 402 -12.80 1.60 -20.41
C ALA A 402 -14.08 1.10 -21.09
N LEU A 403 -15.26 1.56 -20.65
CA LEU A 403 -16.54 1.20 -21.24
C LEU A 403 -16.65 1.60 -22.72
N LYS A 404 -16.04 2.73 -23.12
CA LYS A 404 -15.98 3.16 -24.54
C LYS A 404 -15.02 2.31 -25.36
N ALA A 405 -13.88 1.91 -24.78
CA ALA A 405 -12.86 1.11 -25.45
C ALA A 405 -13.17 -0.40 -25.53
N ASN A 406 -14.22 -0.85 -24.83
CA ASN A 406 -14.56 -2.26 -24.66
C ASN A 406 -14.75 -3.03 -25.97
N ALA A 407 -15.39 -2.45 -26.99
CA ALA A 407 -15.65 -3.18 -28.23
C ALA A 407 -14.35 -3.65 -28.90
N ALA A 408 -13.36 -2.76 -29.01
CA ALA A 408 -12.05 -3.07 -29.58
C ALA A 408 -11.26 -4.04 -28.67
N LYS A 409 -11.39 -3.89 -27.35
CA LYS A 409 -10.77 -4.81 -26.39
C LYS A 409 -11.33 -6.23 -26.52
N TRP A 410 -12.65 -6.38 -26.50
CA TRP A 410 -13.29 -7.70 -26.58
C TRP A 410 -13.13 -8.38 -27.93
N GLU A 411 -12.93 -7.62 -29.01
CA GLU A 411 -12.56 -8.21 -30.30
C GLU A 411 -11.15 -8.83 -30.27
N ARG A 412 -10.18 -8.18 -29.61
CA ARG A 412 -8.83 -8.78 -29.43
C ARG A 412 -8.87 -10.08 -28.64
N GLU A 413 -9.75 -10.16 -27.65
CA GLU A 413 -9.94 -11.34 -26.79
C GLU A 413 -10.76 -12.47 -27.46
N ARG A 414 -11.30 -12.25 -28.67
CA ARG A 414 -12.26 -13.16 -29.30
C ARG A 414 -11.74 -14.58 -29.45
N VAL A 415 -10.46 -14.74 -29.80
CA VAL A 415 -9.83 -16.06 -30.01
C VAL A 415 -9.73 -16.83 -28.70
N VAL A 416 -9.19 -16.22 -27.64
CA VAL A 416 -9.06 -16.84 -26.31
C VAL A 416 -10.45 -17.15 -25.73
N HIS A 417 -11.40 -16.22 -25.85
CA HIS A 417 -12.76 -16.44 -25.39
C HIS A 417 -13.47 -17.56 -26.15
N ALA A 418 -13.22 -17.72 -27.44
CA ALA A 418 -13.77 -18.82 -28.23
C ALA A 418 -13.24 -20.17 -27.74
N LYS A 419 -11.93 -20.30 -27.49
CA LYS A 419 -11.32 -21.52 -26.92
C LYS A 419 -11.97 -21.90 -25.60
N LEU A 420 -12.03 -20.94 -24.66
CA LEU A 420 -12.58 -21.17 -23.32
C LEU A 420 -14.08 -21.52 -23.34
N LYS A 421 -14.88 -20.86 -24.18
CA LYS A 421 -16.31 -21.14 -24.32
C LYS A 421 -16.58 -22.51 -24.94
N THR A 422 -15.84 -22.88 -25.99
CA THR A 422 -15.99 -24.20 -26.64
C THR A 422 -15.73 -25.33 -25.67
N SER A 423 -14.79 -25.16 -24.73
CA SER A 423 -14.48 -26.14 -23.69
C SER A 423 -15.41 -26.09 -22.47
N GLY A 424 -16.49 -25.30 -22.52
CA GLY A 424 -17.54 -25.28 -21.49
C GLY A 424 -17.34 -24.27 -20.36
N LEU A 425 -16.32 -23.40 -20.40
CA LEU A 425 -16.13 -22.36 -19.39
C LEU A 425 -17.09 -21.18 -19.64
N LYS A 426 -17.86 -20.80 -18.62
CA LYS A 426 -18.77 -19.66 -18.68
C LYS A 426 -18.02 -18.36 -18.38
N LEU A 427 -18.01 -17.45 -19.33
CA LEU A 427 -17.32 -16.16 -19.20
C LEU A 427 -18.28 -14.99 -18.90
N ASN A 428 -17.74 -13.90 -18.35
CA ASN A 428 -18.39 -12.59 -18.28
C ASN A 428 -17.38 -11.47 -18.61
N MET A 429 -17.87 -10.25 -18.81
CA MET A 429 -17.04 -9.10 -19.20
C MET A 429 -16.75 -8.16 -18.01
N GLY A 430 -16.87 -8.63 -16.77
CA GLY A 430 -16.97 -7.79 -15.58
C GLY A 430 -18.42 -7.46 -15.21
N ARG A 431 -18.63 -6.75 -14.09
CA ARG A 431 -19.96 -6.48 -13.51
C ARG A 431 -20.90 -5.75 -14.48
N ASP A 432 -20.35 -4.78 -15.19
CA ASP A 432 -20.99 -3.83 -16.10
C ASP A 432 -20.30 -3.82 -17.48
N GLY A 433 -19.47 -4.83 -17.75
CA GLY A 433 -18.63 -4.87 -18.95
C GLY A 433 -17.31 -4.10 -18.81
N SER A 434 -17.03 -3.41 -17.70
CA SER A 434 -15.79 -2.61 -17.52
C SER A 434 -14.49 -3.43 -17.46
N GLY A 435 -14.59 -4.75 -17.53
CA GLY A 435 -13.47 -5.66 -17.45
C GLY A 435 -13.00 -5.91 -16.01
N PRO A 436 -11.81 -6.53 -15.85
CA PRO A 436 -11.44 -7.10 -14.56
C PRO A 436 -10.73 -6.16 -13.58
N LEU A 437 -10.21 -5.02 -14.05
CA LEU A 437 -9.55 -4.04 -13.20
C LEU A 437 -10.48 -3.55 -12.09
N PHE A 438 -11.71 -3.17 -12.44
CA PHE A 438 -12.69 -2.64 -11.49
C PHE A 438 -13.22 -3.70 -10.52
N LEU A 439 -13.27 -4.97 -10.94
CA LEU A 439 -13.58 -6.06 -10.01
C LEU A 439 -12.55 -6.18 -8.87
N ALA A 440 -11.27 -5.86 -9.16
CA ALA A 440 -10.22 -5.87 -8.14
C ALA A 440 -10.42 -4.74 -7.11
N TYR A 441 -10.73 -3.53 -7.57
CA TYR A 441 -11.00 -2.39 -6.69
C TYR A 441 -12.31 -2.54 -5.89
N GLU A 442 -13.42 -2.95 -6.53
CA GLU A 442 -14.73 -3.03 -5.87
C GLU A 442 -14.79 -4.03 -4.74
N ARG A 443 -14.09 -5.16 -4.88
CA ARG A 443 -14.33 -6.30 -4.00
C ARG A 443 -13.13 -6.74 -3.21
N LEU A 444 -11.93 -6.23 -3.52
CA LEU A 444 -10.68 -6.85 -3.08
C LEU A 444 -10.76 -8.40 -3.16
N GLY A 445 -11.35 -8.90 -4.26
CA GLY A 445 -11.81 -10.28 -4.33
C GLY A 445 -13.00 -10.61 -3.40
N GLY A 446 -14.23 -10.44 -3.90
CA GLY A 446 -15.44 -10.92 -3.23
C GLY A 446 -15.55 -12.42 -3.43
N THR A 447 -15.08 -13.21 -2.46
CA THR A 447 -14.67 -14.61 -2.62
C THR A 447 -13.60 -14.76 -3.71
N ARG A 448 -12.38 -15.18 -3.32
CA ARG A 448 -11.19 -15.44 -4.18
C ARG A 448 -10.24 -14.25 -4.26
N MET A 449 -9.12 -14.37 -3.56
CA MET A 449 -7.94 -13.54 -3.80
C MET A 449 -6.63 -14.30 -3.56
N SER A 450 -5.75 -14.28 -4.54
CA SER A 450 -4.36 -13.90 -4.28
C SER A 450 -4.16 -12.56 -4.97
N THR A 451 -3.26 -11.73 -4.43
CA THR A 451 -2.91 -10.37 -4.89
C THR A 451 -2.27 -10.33 -6.27
N GLN A 452 -3.05 -10.75 -7.27
CA GLN A 452 -2.97 -10.38 -8.66
C GLN A 452 -4.37 -10.55 -9.26
N PHE A 453 -4.99 -9.40 -9.50
CA PHE A 453 -6.13 -9.11 -10.37
C PHE A 453 -7.21 -10.20 -10.51
N SER A 454 -8.44 -9.89 -10.10
CA SER A 454 -9.63 -10.77 -10.14
C SER A 454 -10.11 -11.20 -11.56
N ALA A 455 -9.30 -11.03 -12.61
CA ALA A 455 -9.46 -11.76 -13.87
C ALA A 455 -8.54 -12.96 -13.90
N GLY A 456 -9.01 -14.07 -14.46
CA GLY A 456 -8.07 -15.06 -14.98
C GLY A 456 -7.22 -14.38 -16.05
N TRP A 457 -5.92 -14.20 -15.80
CA TRP A 457 -5.00 -13.86 -16.88
C TRP A 457 -4.63 -15.17 -17.53
N ASP A 458 -4.98 -15.32 -18.79
CA ASP A 458 -4.59 -16.52 -19.50
C ASP A 458 -3.09 -16.48 -19.79
N VAL A 459 -2.34 -17.33 -19.08
CA VAL A 459 -0.91 -17.58 -19.31
C VAL A 459 -0.71 -18.92 -20.05
N GLY A 460 -1.76 -19.38 -20.75
CA GLY A 460 -1.79 -20.64 -21.47
C GLY A 460 -2.74 -21.69 -20.90
N LEU A 461 -3.56 -21.36 -19.89
CA LEU A 461 -4.64 -22.23 -19.41
C LEU A 461 -5.62 -22.57 -20.54
N ALA A 462 -5.95 -21.61 -21.42
CA ALA A 462 -6.86 -21.87 -22.52
C ALA A 462 -6.37 -23.00 -23.42
N ASP A 463 -5.06 -23.12 -23.65
CA ASP A 463 -4.48 -24.20 -24.45
C ASP A 463 -4.58 -25.55 -23.72
N TYR A 464 -4.36 -25.60 -22.40
CA TYR A 464 -4.57 -26.82 -21.61
C TYR A 464 -6.04 -27.26 -21.57
N ILE A 465 -6.96 -26.30 -21.57
CA ILE A 465 -8.40 -26.55 -21.59
C ILE A 465 -8.85 -27.01 -23.00
N GLU A 466 -8.35 -26.37 -24.06
CA GLU A 466 -8.61 -26.73 -25.45
C GLU A 466 -8.07 -28.13 -25.78
N SER A 467 -6.86 -28.45 -25.31
CA SER A 467 -6.25 -29.76 -25.51
C SER A 467 -6.88 -30.88 -24.65
N GLY A 468 -7.84 -30.56 -23.78
CA GLY A 468 -8.47 -31.49 -22.85
C GLY A 468 -7.58 -31.98 -21.69
N ARG A 469 -6.39 -31.40 -21.51
CA ARG A 469 -5.51 -31.71 -20.36
C ARG A 469 -6.09 -31.18 -19.05
N VAL A 470 -6.87 -30.11 -19.11
CA VAL A 470 -7.72 -29.60 -18.03
C VAL A 470 -9.17 -29.65 -18.50
N LYS A 471 -10.03 -30.37 -17.79
CA LYS A 471 -11.47 -30.45 -18.07
C LYS A 471 -12.21 -29.41 -17.25
N VAL A 472 -13.29 -28.85 -17.80
CA VAL A 472 -14.15 -27.91 -17.08
C VAL A 472 -15.50 -28.58 -16.78
N LYS A 473 -15.92 -28.56 -15.51
CA LYS A 473 -17.28 -28.92 -15.09
C LYS A 473 -17.99 -27.67 -14.62
N GLN A 474 -18.91 -27.17 -15.44
CA GLN A 474 -19.58 -25.88 -15.25
C GLN A 474 -20.98 -26.04 -14.64
N GLY A 475 -21.36 -25.09 -13.78
CA GLY A 475 -22.73 -24.94 -13.27
C GLY A 475 -23.11 -25.86 -12.11
N VAL A 476 -22.11 -26.49 -11.48
CA VAL A 476 -22.31 -27.45 -10.39
C VAL A 476 -21.52 -27.05 -9.15
N GLU A 477 -21.92 -27.65 -8.03
CA GLU A 477 -21.17 -27.62 -6.78
C GLU A 477 -20.89 -29.06 -6.31
N LEU A 478 -19.99 -29.22 -5.34
CA LEU A 478 -19.79 -30.51 -4.68
C LEU A 478 -20.98 -30.76 -3.76
N LYS A 479 -21.64 -31.91 -3.93
CA LYS A 479 -22.76 -32.34 -3.10
C LYS A 479 -22.27 -33.15 -1.90
N ARG A 480 -21.36 -34.09 -2.14
CA ARG A 480 -20.73 -34.94 -1.12
C ARG A 480 -19.45 -35.60 -1.62
N PHE A 481 -18.63 -36.07 -0.71
CA PHE A 481 -17.50 -36.95 -1.01
C PHE A 481 -17.93 -38.42 -1.12
N THR A 482 -17.15 -39.22 -1.85
CA THR A 482 -17.20 -40.69 -1.82
C THR A 482 -15.85 -41.21 -1.34
N ALA A 483 -15.70 -42.52 -1.13
CA ALA A 483 -14.42 -43.08 -0.66
C ALA A 483 -13.24 -42.80 -1.61
N ASP A 484 -13.51 -42.67 -2.91
CA ASP A 484 -12.56 -42.58 -4.01
C ASP A 484 -12.81 -41.37 -4.96
N GLY A 485 -13.66 -40.43 -4.57
CA GLY A 485 -14.07 -39.34 -5.44
C GLY A 485 -15.05 -38.33 -4.82
N VAL A 486 -15.77 -37.65 -5.70
CA VAL A 486 -16.80 -36.65 -5.34
C VAL A 486 -18.06 -36.84 -6.18
N THR A 487 -19.21 -36.53 -5.57
CA THR A 487 -20.50 -36.40 -6.25
C THR A 487 -20.88 -34.92 -6.34
N PHE A 488 -21.37 -34.49 -7.48
CA PHE A 488 -21.80 -33.11 -7.72
C PHE A 488 -23.31 -32.93 -7.53
N THR A 489 -23.78 -31.68 -7.56
CA THR A 489 -25.21 -31.33 -7.44
C THR A 489 -26.08 -31.86 -8.58
N ASP A 490 -25.49 -32.24 -9.72
CA ASP A 490 -26.17 -32.90 -10.85
C ASP A 490 -26.14 -34.43 -10.75
N ASP A 491 -25.79 -34.98 -9.58
CA ASP A 491 -25.64 -36.40 -9.26
C ASP A 491 -24.56 -37.15 -10.06
N SER A 492 -23.80 -36.46 -10.91
CA SER A 492 -22.63 -37.04 -11.55
C SER A 492 -21.49 -37.27 -10.54
N THR A 493 -20.66 -38.27 -10.80
CA THR A 493 -19.52 -38.63 -9.95
C THR A 493 -18.21 -38.50 -10.72
N LEU A 494 -17.13 -38.18 -9.98
CA LEU A 494 -15.79 -38.11 -10.54
C LEU A 494 -14.79 -38.68 -9.53
N LYS A 495 -13.94 -39.59 -10.02
CA LYS A 495 -12.82 -40.12 -9.25
C LYS A 495 -11.84 -38.99 -8.90
N ALA A 496 -11.40 -38.95 -7.66
CA ALA A 496 -10.46 -37.94 -7.17
C ALA A 496 -9.51 -38.54 -6.13
N ASP A 497 -8.22 -38.31 -6.30
CA ASP A 497 -7.20 -38.50 -5.27
C ASP A 497 -6.89 -37.19 -4.54
N LEU A 498 -7.18 -36.05 -5.18
CA LEU A 498 -7.00 -34.70 -4.65
C LEU A 498 -8.27 -33.88 -4.91
N VAL A 499 -8.82 -33.27 -3.86
CA VAL A 499 -9.83 -32.21 -3.95
C VAL A 499 -9.23 -30.93 -3.40
N LEU A 500 -9.10 -29.93 -4.26
CA LEU A 500 -8.46 -28.66 -3.94
C LEU A 500 -9.47 -27.52 -4.02
N PHE A 501 -9.72 -26.87 -2.90
CA PHE A 501 -10.59 -25.71 -2.80
C PHE A 501 -9.82 -24.44 -3.16
N ALA A 502 -9.99 -23.97 -4.40
CA ALA A 502 -9.58 -22.64 -4.88
C ALA A 502 -10.74 -21.64 -4.73
N THR A 503 -11.40 -21.69 -3.58
CA THR A 503 -12.64 -20.99 -3.24
C THR A 503 -12.42 -19.64 -2.55
N GLY A 504 -11.16 -19.27 -2.33
CA GLY A 504 -10.78 -17.94 -1.89
C GLY A 504 -10.69 -17.77 -0.38
N TRP A 505 -10.72 -16.53 0.06
CA TRP A 505 -10.57 -16.19 1.48
C TRP A 505 -11.81 -15.44 1.95
N ARG A 506 -12.04 -15.50 3.25
CA ARG A 506 -13.01 -14.67 3.96
C ARG A 506 -12.46 -13.26 4.16
N ASP A 507 -13.29 -12.39 4.71
CA ASP A 507 -12.92 -11.00 4.99
C ASP A 507 -11.73 -10.96 5.99
N VAL A 508 -10.72 -10.15 5.66
CA VAL A 508 -9.54 -9.95 6.54
C VAL A 508 -9.93 -9.46 7.93
N ARG A 509 -11.05 -8.73 8.03
CA ARG A 509 -11.59 -8.22 9.29
C ARG A 509 -11.94 -9.33 10.27
N GLU A 510 -12.23 -10.55 9.84
CA GLU A 510 -12.46 -11.69 10.75
C GLU A 510 -11.21 -11.97 11.60
N ASN A 511 -10.02 -11.97 11.01
CA ASN A 511 -8.77 -12.12 11.75
C ASN A 511 -8.48 -10.90 12.63
N LEU A 512 -8.84 -9.71 12.17
CA LEU A 512 -8.55 -8.48 12.90
C LEU A 512 -9.44 -8.29 14.12
N LYS A 513 -10.69 -8.79 14.08
CA LYS A 513 -11.59 -8.80 15.23
C LYS A 513 -11.02 -9.63 16.39
N GLU A 514 -10.33 -10.72 16.08
CA GLU A 514 -9.63 -11.53 17.10
C GLU A 514 -8.49 -10.73 17.76
N ILE A 515 -7.77 -9.90 16.99
CA ILE A 515 -6.59 -9.17 17.46
C ILE A 515 -6.97 -7.87 18.19
N PHE A 516 -7.76 -7.02 17.53
CA PHE A 516 -8.07 -5.65 17.94
C PHE A 516 -9.46 -5.50 18.57
N GLY A 517 -10.27 -6.56 18.57
CA GLY A 517 -11.64 -6.53 19.08
C GLY A 517 -12.67 -6.02 18.08
N ASN A 518 -13.94 -6.31 18.35
CA ASN A 518 -15.05 -5.95 17.46
C ASN A 518 -15.25 -4.44 17.36
N GLU A 519 -15.18 -3.71 18.48
CA GLU A 519 -15.39 -2.26 18.51
C GLU A 519 -14.47 -1.51 17.54
N VAL A 520 -13.16 -1.83 17.57
CA VAL A 520 -12.17 -1.20 16.69
C VAL A 520 -12.50 -1.47 15.23
N ILE A 521 -12.74 -2.73 14.88
CA ILE A 521 -12.87 -3.16 13.49
C ILE A 521 -14.23 -2.78 12.88
N ASP A 522 -15.29 -2.80 13.68
CA ASP A 522 -16.61 -2.35 13.25
C ASP A 522 -16.64 -0.83 13.08
N THR A 523 -15.96 -0.06 13.94
CA THR A 523 -15.78 1.40 13.76
C THR A 523 -14.90 1.72 12.55
N ALA A 524 -13.80 0.98 12.36
CA ALA A 524 -12.86 1.18 11.27
C ALA A 524 -13.45 0.93 9.87
N GLY A 525 -14.62 0.29 9.80
CA GLY A 525 -15.33 0.01 8.55
C GLY A 525 -14.61 -1.00 7.65
N PRO A 526 -15.03 -1.08 6.37
CA PRO A 526 -14.40 -1.98 5.40
C PRO A 526 -12.99 -1.47 5.04
N ALA A 527 -11.99 -2.34 5.16
CA ALA A 527 -10.61 -1.98 4.81
C ALA A 527 -10.42 -1.70 3.31
N TRP A 528 -11.27 -2.30 2.47
CA TRP A 528 -11.27 -2.13 1.03
C TRP A 528 -12.68 -2.22 0.46
N GLY A 529 -12.80 -1.77 -0.78
CA GLY A 529 -14.04 -1.53 -1.49
C GLY A 529 -13.94 -0.14 -2.11
N LEU A 530 -14.93 0.20 -2.92
CA LEU A 530 -15.08 1.54 -3.45
C LEU A 530 -16.24 2.23 -2.73
N ASP A 531 -16.02 3.48 -2.33
CA ASP A 531 -17.08 4.36 -1.83
C ASP A 531 -17.88 5.00 -2.98
N ASP A 532 -18.81 5.90 -2.66
CA ASP A 532 -19.67 6.58 -3.64
C ASP A 532 -18.91 7.54 -4.59
N GLU A 533 -17.65 7.85 -4.26
CA GLU A 533 -16.73 8.64 -5.07
C GLU A 533 -15.79 7.76 -5.91
N ASP A 534 -15.95 6.43 -5.86
CA ASP A 534 -15.06 5.44 -6.45
C ASP A 534 -13.62 5.54 -5.88
N GLU A 535 -13.47 5.95 -4.61
CA GLU A 535 -12.19 5.89 -3.88
C GLU A 535 -12.13 4.63 -3.00
N ILE A 536 -10.92 4.17 -2.69
CA ILE A 536 -10.73 3.03 -1.79
C ILE A 536 -11.24 3.42 -0.39
N CYS A 537 -12.06 2.56 0.24
CA CYS A 537 -12.70 2.88 1.52
C CYS A 537 -11.70 3.10 2.68
N GLY A 538 -11.11 2.01 3.22
CA GLY A 538 -10.36 2.08 4.48
C GLY A 538 -8.83 2.22 4.32
N CYS A 539 -8.27 1.80 3.18
CA CYS A 539 -6.82 1.84 2.98
C CYS A 539 -6.31 3.24 2.66
N PHE A 540 -5.17 3.57 3.26
CA PHE A 540 -4.49 4.86 3.08
C PHE A 540 -5.33 6.08 3.50
N ARG A 541 -6.40 5.88 4.28
CA ARG A 541 -7.34 6.89 4.78
C ARG A 541 -7.56 6.74 6.28
N PRO A 542 -8.09 7.77 6.97
CA PRO A 542 -8.50 7.64 8.36
C PRO A 542 -9.64 6.62 8.47
N THR A 543 -9.49 5.63 9.35
CA THR A 543 -10.50 4.58 9.53
C THR A 543 -11.69 5.03 10.38
N GLY A 544 -11.58 6.19 11.04
CA GLY A 544 -12.55 6.66 12.04
C GLY A 544 -12.23 6.17 13.46
N TYR A 545 -11.37 5.15 13.62
CA TYR A 545 -10.87 4.74 14.94
C TYR A 545 -9.50 5.38 15.21
N PRO A 546 -9.30 6.04 16.38
CA PRO A 546 -8.04 6.71 16.70
C PRO A 546 -6.82 5.81 16.59
N GLY A 547 -5.82 6.24 15.83
CA GLY A 547 -4.55 5.55 15.74
C GLY A 547 -4.55 4.24 14.95
N PHE A 548 -5.67 3.80 14.36
CA PHE A 548 -5.72 2.56 13.59
C PHE A 548 -5.82 2.82 12.08
N TRP A 549 -4.99 2.14 11.29
CA TRP A 549 -4.89 2.36 9.83
C TRP A 549 -4.82 1.06 9.06
N TYR A 550 -5.37 1.04 7.85
CA TYR A 550 -5.19 -0.06 6.90
C TYR A 550 -4.14 0.29 5.83
N CYS A 551 -3.28 -0.67 5.52
CA CYS A 551 -2.35 -0.61 4.40
C CYS A 551 -2.33 -1.96 3.66
N MET A 552 -3.07 -2.07 2.55
CA MET A 552 -3.05 -3.25 1.69
C MET A 552 -3.13 -2.85 0.21
N GLY A 553 -2.87 -3.79 -0.68
CA GLY A 553 -2.92 -3.57 -2.14
C GLY A 553 -1.81 -4.31 -2.88
N ASP A 554 -1.78 -4.12 -4.19
CA ASP A 554 -0.63 -4.52 -5.02
C ASP A 554 0.57 -3.58 -4.80
N LEU A 555 1.70 -3.92 -5.43
CA LEU A 555 2.97 -3.20 -5.27
C LEU A 555 2.90 -1.72 -5.67
N ALA A 556 2.20 -1.38 -6.74
CA ALA A 556 2.07 0.01 -7.19
C ALA A 556 1.13 0.81 -6.27
N THR A 557 -0.01 0.22 -5.90
CA THR A 557 -1.00 0.85 -5.02
C THR A 557 -0.39 1.12 -3.65
N VAL A 558 0.35 0.18 -3.06
CA VAL A 558 0.98 0.38 -1.74
C VAL A 558 2.15 1.34 -1.82
N ARG A 559 2.93 1.33 -2.91
CA ARG A 559 4.03 2.29 -3.12
C ARG A 559 3.50 3.71 -3.21
N PHE A 560 2.45 3.94 -3.99
CA PHE A 560 1.80 5.24 -4.08
C PHE A 560 1.10 5.60 -2.76
N GLY A 561 0.15 4.76 -2.32
CA GLY A 561 -0.74 4.97 -1.17
C GLY A 561 -0.02 5.14 0.17
N SER A 562 1.13 4.48 0.36
CA SER A 562 1.92 4.62 1.59
C SER A 562 2.40 6.05 1.81
N ARG A 563 2.66 6.83 0.75
CA ARG A 563 2.99 8.26 0.87
C ARG A 563 1.83 9.05 1.47
N GLN A 564 0.60 8.85 0.98
CA GLN A 564 -0.56 9.54 1.54
C GLN A 564 -0.78 9.10 2.98
N LEU A 565 -0.71 7.79 3.26
CA LEU A 565 -0.88 7.24 4.61
C LEU A 565 0.05 7.90 5.63
N THR A 566 1.34 8.06 5.30
CA THR A 566 2.31 8.71 6.18
C THR A 566 2.13 10.22 6.25
N SER A 567 1.62 10.86 5.18
CA SER A 567 1.32 12.29 5.13
C SER A 567 0.07 12.72 5.91
N HIS A 568 -0.92 11.84 6.14
CA HIS A 568 -2.18 12.19 6.85
C HIS A 568 -1.96 12.79 8.25
N ASN A 569 -0.81 12.53 8.86
CA ASN A 569 -0.73 12.55 10.30
C ASN A 569 0.05 13.74 10.86
N LYS A 570 -0.69 14.82 11.09
CA LYS A 570 -0.35 15.81 12.11
C LYS A 570 -0.02 15.15 13.47
N PRO A 571 -0.65 14.06 13.93
CA PRO A 571 -0.26 13.36 15.17
C PRO A 571 0.98 12.47 15.08
N PHE A 572 1.23 11.71 13.98
CA PHE A 572 2.49 10.98 13.79
C PHE A 572 3.70 11.91 13.83
N ILE A 573 3.49 13.15 13.37
CA ILE A 573 4.51 14.19 13.26
C ILE A 573 4.62 15.02 14.55
N VAL A 574 3.50 15.34 15.21
CA VAL A 574 3.51 15.93 16.56
C VAL A 574 4.15 14.95 17.56
N ASP A 575 4.08 13.63 17.32
CA ASP A 575 4.87 12.63 18.04
C ASP A 575 6.37 12.78 17.77
N VAL A 576 6.85 13.20 16.59
CA VAL A 576 8.28 13.50 16.36
C VAL A 576 8.70 14.69 17.21
N THR A 577 7.86 15.72 17.30
CA THR A 577 8.11 16.89 18.16
C THR A 577 8.04 16.54 19.65
N ASN A 578 7.05 15.74 20.08
CA ASN A 578 6.89 15.29 21.46
C ASN A 578 7.91 14.21 21.86
N TYR A 579 8.39 13.39 20.93
CA TYR A 579 9.45 12.40 21.14
C TYR A 579 10.81 13.08 21.25
N TYR A 580 11.09 14.11 20.44
CA TYR A 580 12.29 14.93 20.64
C TYR A 580 12.27 15.62 22.00
N ILE A 581 11.12 16.16 22.42
CA ILE A 581 10.95 16.77 23.75
C ILE A 581 11.06 15.70 24.84
N SER A 582 10.41 14.53 24.71
CA SER A 582 10.41 13.50 25.75
C SER A 582 11.77 12.83 25.90
N VAL A 583 12.46 12.45 24.81
CA VAL A 583 13.79 11.81 24.89
C VAL A 583 14.85 12.78 25.44
N HIS A 584 14.71 14.09 25.23
CA HIS A 584 15.62 15.09 25.81
C HIS A 584 15.21 15.55 27.22
N THR A 585 13.96 15.32 27.64
CA THR A 585 13.50 15.66 29.01
C THR A 585 13.40 14.44 29.95
N SER A 586 13.37 13.20 29.44
CA SER A 586 13.14 11.97 30.20
C SER A 586 14.32 10.97 30.21
N ALA A 587 15.53 11.39 29.79
CA ALA A 587 16.77 10.65 30.05
C ALA A 587 17.19 10.61 31.54
N ARG A 588 16.21 10.62 32.45
CA ARG A 588 16.30 10.31 33.88
C ARG A 588 15.04 9.56 34.36
N SER A 589 14.72 8.38 33.82
CA SER A 589 13.90 7.40 34.55
C SER A 589 14.00 5.97 34.00
N GLN A 590 14.96 5.23 34.56
CA GLN A 590 14.84 3.90 35.18
C GLN A 590 14.18 2.66 34.51
N ASP A 591 13.44 2.73 33.41
CA ASP A 591 12.64 1.57 32.93
C ASP A 591 13.24 0.74 31.76
N CYS A 592 14.56 0.81 31.56
CA CYS A 592 15.26 0.00 30.55
C CYS A 592 16.04 -1.20 31.12
N LYS A 593 15.90 -1.51 32.42
CA LYS A 593 16.69 -2.58 33.07
C LYS A 593 16.10 -3.98 32.95
N GLU A 594 14.81 -4.13 32.64
CA GLU A 594 14.15 -5.45 32.65
C GLU A 594 14.13 -6.19 31.30
N VAL A 595 14.38 -5.50 30.17
CA VAL A 595 14.14 -6.09 28.83
C VAL A 595 15.37 -6.80 28.25
N TYR A 596 16.58 -6.50 28.69
CA TYR A 596 17.81 -7.11 28.15
C TYR A 596 18.84 -7.33 29.25
N GLY A 597 18.67 -8.40 30.02
CA GLY A 597 19.67 -8.83 30.99
C GLY A 597 21.03 -9.05 30.32
N HIS A 598 22.03 -8.23 30.69
CA HIS A 598 23.41 -8.66 30.89
C HIS A 598 24.26 -7.53 31.48
N ASP A 599 24.83 -7.82 32.66
CA ASP A 599 26.01 -7.20 33.23
C ASP A 599 27.23 -7.48 32.33
N ASN A 600 27.97 -6.42 31.98
CA ASN A 600 29.36 -6.37 31.49
C ASN A 600 29.54 -5.39 30.32
N LEU A 601 29.50 -4.09 30.63
CA LEU A 601 30.25 -3.07 29.88
C LEU A 601 30.98 -2.20 30.91
N THR A 602 32.06 -2.76 31.44
CA THR A 602 32.96 -2.13 32.40
C THR A 602 33.86 -1.09 31.73
N ALA A 603 33.82 0.13 32.28
CA ALA A 603 34.99 0.82 32.85
C ALA A 603 36.20 1.23 31.99
N VAL A 604 36.09 1.46 30.67
CA VAL A 604 37.27 1.97 29.88
C VAL A 604 37.07 3.37 29.25
N GLY A 605 35.88 3.96 29.29
CA GLY A 605 35.62 5.26 28.63
C GLY A 605 35.63 6.51 29.52
N VAL A 606 35.53 6.37 30.84
CA VAL A 606 35.15 7.49 31.73
C VAL A 606 36.35 8.26 32.31
N ASP A 607 37.52 7.63 32.45
CA ASP A 607 38.69 8.27 33.07
C ASP A 607 39.55 9.09 32.10
N HIS A 608 39.38 8.93 30.78
CA HIS A 608 40.10 9.74 29.79
C HIS A 608 39.53 11.15 29.64
N PHE A 609 38.23 11.35 29.89
CA PHE A 609 37.55 12.64 29.76
C PHE A 609 37.54 13.50 31.03
N ARG A 610 37.77 12.90 32.21
CA ARG A 610 37.93 13.66 33.46
C ARG A 610 39.20 14.52 33.51
N GLY A 611 40.22 14.18 32.71
CA GLY A 611 41.50 14.90 32.68
C GLY A 611 41.52 16.20 31.88
N GLN A 612 40.51 16.48 31.02
CA GLN A 612 40.53 17.65 30.12
C GLN A 612 39.41 18.66 30.36
N ALA A 613 38.48 18.41 31.29
CA ALA A 613 37.39 19.32 31.66
C ALA A 613 37.60 20.02 33.02
N SER A 614 38.82 20.05 33.56
CA SER A 614 39.15 20.70 34.86
C SER A 614 40.04 21.92 34.73
N ARG A 615 39.85 22.75 33.69
CA ARG A 615 40.41 24.10 33.63
C ARG A 615 39.35 25.11 33.25
N HIS A 616 38.35 25.27 34.10
CA HIS A 616 37.56 26.47 34.39
C HIS A 616 36.40 26.00 35.27
N ILE A 617 36.13 26.70 36.38
CA ILE A 617 35.21 26.33 37.48
C ILE A 617 35.91 25.55 38.62
N GLU A 618 36.91 26.18 39.22
CA GLU A 618 37.12 26.10 40.67
C GLU A 618 36.32 27.25 41.29
N SER A 619 35.23 26.95 42.02
CA SER A 619 34.73 27.71 43.20
C SER A 619 33.21 27.62 43.43
N VAL A 620 32.59 26.42 43.55
CA VAL A 620 31.35 26.27 44.35
C VAL A 620 31.29 24.85 44.95
N PRO A 621 31.06 24.66 46.27
CA PRO A 621 31.06 23.34 46.91
C PRO A 621 29.82 22.49 46.59
N SER A 622 30.06 21.19 46.49
CA SER A 622 29.10 20.08 46.47
C SER A 622 28.08 20.14 47.61
N VAL A 623 26.78 19.94 47.30
CA VAL A 623 25.82 19.25 48.18
C VAL A 623 24.76 18.53 47.32
N TYR A 624 24.65 17.21 47.48
CA TYR A 624 23.53 16.38 46.99
C TYR A 624 22.41 16.35 48.05
N HIS A 625 21.17 16.10 47.60
CA HIS A 625 19.90 15.93 48.32
C HIS A 625 19.09 17.21 48.57
N ASP A 626 18.02 17.44 47.81
CA ASP A 626 16.64 17.08 48.20
C ASP A 626 15.68 17.36 47.02
N ALA A 627 14.55 16.66 46.98
CA ALA A 627 13.48 16.89 46.02
C ALA A 627 12.55 18.01 46.55
N ARG A 628 12.24 19.00 45.70
CA ARG A 628 11.23 20.09 45.80
C ARG A 628 11.79 21.49 46.08
N THR A 629 12.18 22.19 45.01
CA THR A 629 12.08 23.65 44.71
C THR A 629 12.86 23.85 43.38
N ASP A 630 12.63 24.79 42.47
CA ASP A 630 11.80 25.99 42.46
C ASP A 630 11.53 26.48 41.01
N ILE A 631 10.47 27.26 40.83
CA ILE A 631 10.11 28.02 39.62
C ILE A 631 11.21 29.01 39.20
N ALA A 632 12.12 29.36 40.11
CA ALA A 632 13.25 30.26 39.89
C ALA A 632 14.30 29.73 38.89
N GLU A 633 14.58 28.42 38.85
CA GLU A 633 15.53 27.85 37.88
C GLU A 633 14.98 27.90 36.45
N ARG A 634 13.65 27.77 36.28
CA ARG A 634 13.01 27.95 34.97
C ARG A 634 13.05 29.40 34.50
N ALA A 635 12.95 30.36 35.42
CA ALA A 635 13.04 31.79 35.10
C ALA A 635 14.46 32.17 34.64
N LEU A 636 15.50 31.68 35.34
CA LEU A 636 16.90 31.84 34.95
C LEU A 636 17.19 31.22 33.57
N MET A 637 16.68 30.01 33.31
CA MET A 637 16.83 29.37 31.99
C MET A 637 16.12 30.14 30.88
N HIS A 638 14.97 30.77 31.16
CA HIS A 638 14.24 31.61 30.20
C HIS A 638 14.99 32.92 29.91
N GLU A 639 15.62 33.50 30.92
CA GLU A 639 16.42 34.73 30.79
C GLU A 639 17.71 34.48 29.99
N GLU A 640 18.36 33.34 30.22
CA GLU A 640 19.53 32.90 29.44
C GLU A 640 19.16 32.61 27.96
N LEU A 641 17.99 31.99 27.72
CA LEU A 641 17.50 31.72 26.36
C LEU A 641 17.21 33.02 25.60
N ASN A 642 16.54 33.98 26.25
CA ASN A 642 16.26 35.29 25.66
C ASN A 642 17.54 36.08 25.37
N ARG A 643 18.59 35.93 26.20
CA ARG A 643 19.91 36.53 25.95
C ARG A 643 20.55 35.94 24.70
N LEU A 644 20.53 34.61 24.55
CA LEU A 644 21.11 33.90 23.40
C LEU A 644 20.34 34.19 22.10
N GLU A 645 19.01 34.27 22.14
CA GLU A 645 18.20 34.66 20.97
C GLU A 645 18.55 36.08 20.49
N LYS A 646 18.83 36.99 21.43
CA LYS A 646 19.24 38.37 21.11
C LYS A 646 20.65 38.43 20.53
N GLU A 647 21.60 37.68 21.09
CA GLU A 647 22.97 37.58 20.55
C GLU A 647 22.99 36.98 19.12
N VAL A 648 22.13 35.99 18.85
CA VAL A 648 21.98 35.42 17.50
C VAL A 648 21.31 36.41 16.53
N ALA A 649 20.30 37.16 16.98
CA ALA A 649 19.66 38.19 16.16
C ALA A 649 20.63 39.33 15.80
N ASP A 650 21.49 39.73 16.74
CA ASP A 650 22.51 40.77 16.51
C ASP A 650 23.63 40.27 15.56
N LEU A 651 24.00 38.98 15.64
CA LEU A 651 24.95 38.35 14.72
C LEU A 651 24.40 38.14 13.30
N LEU A 652 23.08 37.99 13.14
CA LEU A 652 22.41 37.90 11.84
C LEU A 652 22.17 39.28 11.20
N HIS A 653 22.29 40.36 11.96
CA HIS A 653 22.14 41.74 11.47
C HIS A 653 23.47 42.41 11.07
N GLN A 654 24.60 41.86 11.50
CA GLN A 654 25.94 42.18 10.98
C GLN A 654 26.23 41.41 9.69
#